data_AF-M2Z257-F1
#
_entry.id   AF-M2Z257-F1
#
_cell.length_a   1.000
_cell.length_b   1.000
_cell.length_c   1.000
_cell.angle_alpha   90.00
_cell.angle_beta   90.00
_cell.angle_gamma   90.00
#
_symmetry.space_group_name_H-M   'P 1'
#
loop_
_entity.id
_entity.type
_entity.pdbx_description
1 polymer ?
#
loop_
_entity_poly.entity_id
_entity_poly.type
_entity_poly.pdbx_seq_one_letter_code
_entity_poly.pdbx_strand_id
1 'polypeptide(L)'
;MLDGLVHRGAFDPPATELLDSIWHRCPWLPEHPEAARTVVHNLHTPLLDQLAAKVTWPVEHLIVHAPFHDRDCAALAELLARFTPRQVRVLLTRDTSVDIDRLTAVLAAVPRAECLLVEVDTDPATYLHAKWVHLIGAKKAALLTGSANLSRSALLRSADTGNIELGVLTVGARREFDRLYAPLSMTPIDDLHDLGIAFRTEPEPVEESTRPALLWSQLEGTTLTLTFDRPVDAALVRSVHGAAGPLDLRQLVAEGTTIFVSLTPEDAAVIAEGGHLDICLGEDDPVSVSTWPYHLALLWARLAHPTNREVIYGIAPLPERDADLFDLLRQLEATLIFDPFTAWHTAEPDSEPEPTADDQQIPRWQDLDWQRIRRDPRYAGYHDTGPNRSTAPTAVQIMLAVISGKLTELVPPDPATPRPPGPGENEDDLAGSPTAPTPEEEDPDKPSPPPPGTKTRKAFNRFVSRYAAATRNPDFLDELGPVLTVRNAVIFNHLLIQLLSRQIVDPARAIDAQLAVWQLLWGGGGPGEPGLLDRLEGEERDAALRVLDEAHTRTTTLQALVHAVDYDLDRDLRHHLRDMATCLITAPRFNLDAQLLEAAAPTPAQASALLDNLKLLAGQLDRHDIADFVLEPLHCTYHDVEWKPEIVPRPSMITGKVYEYHTTTLVVHRTIVGLDPQAVRAALERFAVATTRLHATQDYWRIRFTGNGNDVGYWDAACGRGLTIVSWADQEFETFAPARPRWRVQLDDLRSNLAPRRQSA
;
A
#
# COMPACT_ATOMS: atom_id res chain seq x y z
N MET A 1 -14.03 36.48 5.32
CA MET A 1 -12.85 36.40 4.42
C MET A 1 -13.15 35.49 3.25
N LEU A 2 -13.42 34.20 3.47
CA LEU A 2 -13.67 33.22 2.39
C LEU A 2 -14.82 33.62 1.47
N ASP A 3 -15.98 34.02 2.01
CA ASP A 3 -17.09 34.52 1.17
C ASP A 3 -16.69 35.74 0.34
N GLY A 4 -15.84 36.62 0.89
CA GLY A 4 -15.32 37.78 0.16
C GLY A 4 -14.39 37.39 -1.00
N LEU A 5 -13.66 36.28 -0.87
CA LEU A 5 -12.85 35.71 -1.95
C LEU A 5 -13.73 35.02 -3.00
N VAL A 6 -14.78 34.31 -2.58
CA VAL A 6 -15.80 33.75 -3.48
C VAL A 6 -16.46 34.85 -4.31
N HIS A 7 -16.92 35.94 -3.67
CA HIS A 7 -17.56 37.07 -4.36
C HIS A 7 -16.63 37.79 -5.34
N ARG A 8 -15.31 37.70 -5.13
CA ARG A 8 -14.28 38.25 -6.03
C ARG A 8 -13.90 37.29 -7.16
N GLY A 9 -14.48 36.09 -7.22
CA GLY A 9 -14.10 35.07 -8.19
C GLY A 9 -12.67 34.54 -7.99
N ALA A 10 -12.15 34.59 -6.76
CA ALA A 10 -10.80 34.10 -6.46
C ALA A 10 -10.73 32.57 -6.28
N PHE A 11 -11.88 31.91 -6.24
CA PHE A 11 -12.00 30.46 -6.21
C PHE A 11 -12.68 29.97 -7.48
N ASP A 12 -12.27 28.80 -7.93
CA ASP A 12 -13.03 28.08 -8.95
C ASP A 12 -14.40 27.63 -8.37
N PRO A 13 -15.39 27.33 -9.24
CA PRO A 13 -16.69 26.84 -8.79
C PRO A 13 -16.60 25.62 -7.85
N PRO A 14 -15.75 24.61 -8.11
CA PRO A 14 -15.65 23.43 -7.24
C PRO A 14 -15.17 23.77 -5.82
N ALA A 15 -14.15 24.63 -5.67
CA ALA A 15 -13.72 25.07 -4.34
C ALA A 15 -14.81 25.85 -3.61
N THR A 16 -15.58 26.67 -4.33
CA THR A 16 -16.73 27.39 -3.76
C THR A 16 -17.77 26.43 -3.20
N GLU A 17 -18.20 25.44 -3.98
CA GLU A 17 -19.19 24.44 -3.55
C GLU A 17 -18.68 23.57 -2.39
N LEU A 18 -17.38 23.24 -2.38
CA LEU A 18 -16.74 22.53 -1.27
C LEU A 18 -16.75 23.36 0.02
N LEU A 19 -16.43 24.64 -0.06
CA LEU A 19 -16.49 25.55 1.08
C LEU A 19 -17.93 25.64 1.62
N ASP A 20 -18.93 25.75 0.73
CA ASP A 20 -20.34 25.76 1.11
C ASP A 20 -20.75 24.45 1.79
N SER A 21 -20.30 23.30 1.29
CA SER A 21 -20.53 21.99 1.89
C SER A 21 -19.90 21.87 3.28
N ILE A 22 -18.65 22.33 3.44
CA ILE A 22 -17.96 22.37 4.74
C ILE A 22 -18.76 23.23 5.72
N TRP A 23 -19.24 24.40 5.31
CA TRP A 23 -20.05 25.26 6.16
C TRP A 23 -21.38 24.62 6.57
N HIS A 24 -22.08 23.98 5.64
CA HIS A 24 -23.31 23.25 5.96
C HIS A 24 -23.08 22.09 6.93
N ARG A 25 -21.92 21.43 6.85
CA ARG A 25 -21.57 20.27 7.70
C ARG A 25 -20.93 20.64 9.03
N CYS A 26 -20.62 21.92 9.26
CA CYS A 26 -20.03 22.42 10.50
C CYS A 26 -20.98 23.36 11.27
N PRO A 27 -22.24 22.97 11.58
CA PRO A 27 -23.19 23.84 12.29
C PRO A 27 -22.79 24.12 13.74
N TRP A 28 -21.79 23.39 14.25
CA TRP A 28 -21.19 23.58 15.56
C TRP A 28 -20.15 24.70 15.59
N LEU A 29 -19.69 25.20 14.43
CA LEU A 29 -18.81 26.36 14.37
C LEU A 29 -19.65 27.61 14.63
N PRO A 30 -19.36 28.39 15.69
CA PRO A 30 -20.16 29.57 16.00
C PRO A 30 -20.00 30.63 14.91
N GLU A 31 -21.11 31.29 14.52
CA GLU A 31 -21.11 32.36 13.51
C GLU A 31 -20.14 33.48 13.87
N HIS A 32 -19.92 33.73 15.17
CA HIS A 32 -18.96 34.70 15.68
C HIS A 32 -18.20 34.15 16.90
N PRO A 33 -16.86 34.32 16.97
CA PRO A 33 -16.11 33.91 18.14
C PRO A 33 -16.41 34.83 19.34
N GLU A 34 -16.54 34.24 20.54
CA GLU A 34 -16.77 34.98 21.81
C GLU A 34 -15.52 35.74 22.33
N ALA A 35 -14.33 35.45 21.79
CA ALA A 35 -13.07 35.96 22.35
C ALA A 35 -12.64 37.33 21.80
N ALA A 36 -11.92 38.10 22.62
CA ALA A 36 -11.30 39.39 22.27
C ALA A 36 -10.12 39.30 21.26
N ARG A 37 -9.96 38.17 20.57
CA ARG A 37 -8.95 37.93 19.54
C ARG A 37 -9.56 38.29 18.20
N THR A 38 -8.97 39.28 17.53
CA THR A 38 -9.49 39.72 16.23
C THR A 38 -8.73 38.98 15.15
N VAL A 39 -9.41 38.10 14.42
CA VAL A 39 -8.92 37.63 13.12
C VAL A 39 -8.86 38.86 12.21
N VAL A 40 -7.69 39.13 11.64
CA VAL A 40 -7.42 40.27 10.77
C VAL A 40 -6.95 39.78 9.40
N HIS A 41 -7.33 40.48 8.35
CA HIS A 41 -6.98 40.12 6.97
C HIS A 41 -6.83 41.37 6.12
N ASN A 42 -6.03 41.34 5.05
CA ASN A 42 -5.83 42.54 4.22
C ASN A 42 -6.76 42.67 3.02
N LEU A 43 -7.90 41.95 2.95
CA LEU A 43 -8.81 42.02 1.80
C LEU A 43 -9.17 43.44 1.35
N HIS A 44 -9.39 44.35 2.29
CA HIS A 44 -9.78 45.74 2.00
C HIS A 44 -8.89 46.78 2.68
N THR A 45 -8.28 46.42 3.81
CA THR A 45 -7.49 47.34 4.63
C THR A 45 -6.16 46.69 4.95
N PRO A 46 -5.01 47.33 4.69
CA PRO A 46 -3.70 46.78 5.04
C PRO A 46 -3.63 46.28 6.50
N LEU A 47 -2.89 45.21 6.75
CA LEU A 47 -2.74 44.66 8.11
C LEU A 47 -2.10 45.68 9.06
N LEU A 48 -1.16 46.49 8.57
CA LEU A 48 -0.54 47.52 9.39
C LEU A 48 -1.55 48.57 9.88
N ASP A 49 -2.49 48.99 9.04
CA ASP A 49 -3.49 49.98 9.43
C ASP A 49 -4.46 49.41 10.48
N GLN A 50 -4.82 48.14 10.37
CA GLN A 50 -5.61 47.45 11.38
C GLN A 50 -4.86 47.31 12.71
N LEU A 51 -3.56 47.00 12.65
CA LEU A 51 -2.69 46.96 13.82
C LEU A 51 -2.60 48.33 14.50
N ALA A 52 -2.40 49.40 13.71
CA ALA A 52 -2.32 50.78 14.20
C ALA A 52 -3.65 51.25 14.81
N ALA A 53 -4.79 50.83 14.26
CA ALA A 53 -6.11 51.14 14.81
C ALA A 53 -6.32 50.50 16.21
N LYS A 54 -5.69 49.36 16.47
CA LYS A 54 -5.79 48.67 17.78
C LYS A 54 -4.74 49.16 18.78
N VAL A 55 -3.54 49.50 18.33
CA VAL A 55 -2.43 49.92 19.19
C VAL A 55 -2.40 51.46 19.29
N THR A 56 -3.17 51.98 20.23
CA THR A 56 -3.30 53.44 20.49
C THR A 56 -2.40 53.96 21.61
N TRP A 57 -1.52 53.10 22.15
CA TRP A 57 -0.61 53.44 23.25
C TRP A 57 0.84 53.56 22.79
N PRO A 58 1.69 54.31 23.50
CA PRO A 58 3.12 54.40 23.19
C PRO A 58 3.81 53.04 23.28
N VAL A 59 4.59 52.70 22.26
CA VAL A 59 5.33 51.43 22.17
C VAL A 59 6.72 51.62 22.75
N GLU A 60 7.08 50.79 23.73
CA GLU A 60 8.41 50.78 24.32
C GLU A 60 9.33 49.81 23.60
N HIS A 61 8.84 48.62 23.26
CA HIS A 61 9.61 47.61 22.52
C HIS A 61 8.81 47.11 21.32
N LEU A 62 9.49 47.01 20.17
CA LEU A 62 9.03 46.29 18.99
C LEU A 62 9.93 45.06 18.80
N ILE A 63 9.32 43.87 18.71
CA ILE A 63 10.02 42.63 18.36
C ILE A 63 9.38 42.08 17.10
N VAL A 64 10.18 41.84 16.05
CA VAL A 64 9.68 41.32 14.76
C VAL A 64 10.47 40.10 14.31
N HIS A 65 9.77 39.19 13.64
CA HIS A 65 10.37 38.04 12.95
C HIS A 65 9.57 37.74 11.69
N ALA A 66 10.26 37.52 10.58
CA ALA A 66 9.75 36.87 9.39
C ALA A 66 10.93 36.28 8.60
N PRO A 67 10.74 35.16 7.88
CA PRO A 67 11.78 34.61 7.03
C PRO A 67 12.02 35.43 5.76
N PHE A 68 11.08 36.30 5.36
CA PHE A 68 11.21 37.14 4.17
C PHE A 68 10.94 38.61 4.47
N HIS A 69 11.78 39.47 3.92
CA HIS A 69 11.66 40.92 3.92
C HIS A 69 11.49 41.43 2.49
N ASP A 70 10.92 42.62 2.29
CA ASP A 70 11.02 43.31 1.00
C ASP A 70 12.45 43.86 0.78
N ARG A 71 12.81 44.04 -0.50
CA ARG A 71 14.19 44.33 -0.93
C ARG A 71 14.84 45.53 -0.23
N ASP A 72 14.06 46.55 0.10
CA ASP A 72 14.52 47.78 0.72
C ASP A 72 14.05 47.95 2.17
N CYS A 73 13.56 46.87 2.81
CA CYS A 73 13.11 46.84 4.20
C CYS A 73 12.04 47.89 4.53
N ALA A 74 11.21 48.27 3.57
CA ALA A 74 10.24 49.33 3.69
C ALA A 74 9.06 48.99 4.61
N ALA A 75 8.61 47.74 4.65
CA ALA A 75 7.58 47.35 5.62
C ALA A 75 8.07 47.50 7.07
N LEU A 76 9.34 47.17 7.33
CA LEU A 76 9.96 47.43 8.63
C LEU A 76 10.09 48.93 8.87
N ALA A 77 10.55 49.71 7.89
CA ALA A 77 10.67 51.16 8.03
C ALA A 77 9.31 51.82 8.36
N GLU A 78 8.23 51.39 7.72
CA GLU A 78 6.88 51.91 7.99
C GLU A 78 6.36 51.48 9.38
N LEU A 79 6.65 50.26 9.84
CA LEU A 79 6.37 49.84 11.22
C LEU A 79 7.07 50.77 12.24
N LEU A 80 8.34 51.07 12.01
CA LEU A 80 9.12 51.96 12.88
C LEU A 80 8.58 53.39 12.86
N ALA A 81 8.23 53.91 11.69
CA ALA A 81 7.65 55.23 11.53
C ALA A 81 6.27 55.34 12.19
N ARG A 82 5.43 54.30 12.08
CA ARG A 82 4.06 54.30 12.62
C ARG A 82 4.02 54.20 14.14
N PHE A 83 4.89 53.39 14.75
CA PHE A 83 4.83 53.10 16.19
C PHE A 83 5.91 53.78 17.02
N THR A 84 6.97 54.30 16.39
CA THR A 84 8.06 55.04 17.06
C THR A 84 8.60 54.34 18.34
N PRO A 85 8.96 53.04 18.27
CA PRO A 85 9.35 52.27 19.45
C PRO A 85 10.66 52.81 20.07
N ARG A 86 10.80 52.70 21.40
CA ARG A 86 12.05 53.07 22.09
C ARG A 86 13.17 52.06 21.88
N GLN A 87 12.83 50.78 21.68
CA GLN A 87 13.75 49.69 21.39
C GLN A 87 13.16 48.76 20.33
N VAL A 88 14.02 48.25 19.45
CA VAL A 88 13.65 47.33 18.37
C VAL A 88 14.53 46.09 18.43
N ARG A 89 13.91 44.93 18.26
CA ARG A 89 14.58 43.63 18.07
C ARG A 89 14.12 43.03 16.76
N VAL A 90 15.07 42.77 15.87
CA VAL A 90 14.82 41.99 14.65
C VAL A 90 15.39 40.59 14.87
N LEU A 91 14.52 39.59 14.82
CA LEU A 91 14.91 38.19 15.03
C LEU A 91 15.17 37.55 13.66
N LEU A 92 16.40 37.10 13.44
CA LEU A 92 16.89 36.57 12.18
C LEU A 92 17.28 35.11 12.33
N THR A 93 17.17 34.36 11.23
CA THR A 93 17.74 33.01 11.08
C THR A 93 18.77 33.02 9.96
N ARG A 94 19.54 31.94 9.81
CA ARG A 94 20.47 31.76 8.69
C ARG A 94 19.77 31.62 7.33
N ASP A 95 18.46 31.42 7.33
CA ASP A 95 17.64 31.33 6.10
C ASP A 95 16.79 32.58 5.85
N THR A 96 16.94 33.62 6.67
CA THR A 96 16.18 34.86 6.46
C THR A 96 16.62 35.55 5.16
N SER A 97 15.67 35.77 4.25
CA SER A 97 15.85 36.54 3.03
C SER A 97 15.68 38.03 3.32
N VAL A 98 16.79 38.76 3.37
CA VAL A 98 16.82 40.21 3.62
C VAL A 98 18.09 40.83 3.02
N ASP A 99 17.98 42.07 2.56
CA ASP A 99 19.14 42.89 2.17
C ASP A 99 19.76 43.49 3.45
N ILE A 100 20.98 43.05 3.80
CA ILE A 100 21.68 43.43 5.04
C ILE A 100 21.93 44.93 5.10
N ASP A 101 22.35 45.55 4.00
CA ASP A 101 22.68 46.98 3.96
C ASP A 101 21.42 47.82 4.17
N ARG A 102 20.30 47.39 3.57
CA ARG A 102 19.00 48.05 3.73
C ARG A 102 18.44 47.86 5.13
N LEU A 103 18.53 46.66 5.70
CA LEU A 103 18.13 46.40 7.08
C LEU A 103 18.91 47.29 8.04
N THR A 104 20.24 47.35 7.89
CA THR A 104 21.12 48.17 8.72
C THR A 104 20.75 49.65 8.63
N ALA A 105 20.50 50.16 7.42
CA ALA A 105 20.09 51.55 7.20
C ALA A 105 18.74 51.87 7.86
N VAL A 106 17.76 50.96 7.79
CA VAL A 106 16.44 51.14 8.44
C VAL A 106 16.57 51.14 9.96
N LEU A 107 17.40 50.26 10.54
CA LEU A 107 17.60 50.17 11.98
C LEU A 107 18.39 51.34 12.57
N ALA A 108 19.27 51.98 11.79
CA ALA A 108 20.02 53.17 12.21
C ALA A 108 19.12 54.36 12.58
N ALA A 109 17.86 54.37 12.13
CA ALA A 109 16.87 55.40 12.50
C ALA A 109 16.36 55.27 13.94
N VAL A 110 16.68 54.18 14.65
CA VAL A 110 16.18 53.89 16.00
C VAL A 110 17.33 53.87 17.00
N PRO A 111 17.26 54.60 18.13
CA PRO A 111 18.37 54.73 19.07
C PRO A 111 18.83 53.41 19.73
N ARG A 112 17.94 52.41 19.80
CA ARG A 112 18.20 51.10 20.40
C ARG A 112 17.62 50.00 19.52
N ALA A 113 18.32 49.68 18.44
CA ALA A 113 18.02 48.53 17.60
C ALA A 113 19.06 47.43 17.83
N GLU A 114 18.61 46.18 17.89
CA GLU A 114 19.47 45.00 17.91
C GLU A 114 18.92 43.92 16.99
N CYS A 115 19.82 43.19 16.32
CA CYS A 115 19.49 41.97 15.60
C CYS A 115 19.91 40.78 16.45
N LEU A 116 19.04 39.79 16.58
CA LEU A 116 19.30 38.57 17.34
C LEU A 116 19.18 37.37 16.39
N LEU A 117 20.17 36.49 16.41
CA LEU A 117 20.08 35.16 15.80
C LEU A 117 19.14 34.32 16.68
N VAL A 118 18.13 33.73 16.06
CA VAL A 118 17.16 32.87 16.75
C VAL A 118 17.23 31.43 16.26
N GLU A 119 17.31 30.51 17.21
CA GLU A 119 17.36 29.07 17.01
C GLU A 119 16.42 28.40 18.02
N VAL A 120 15.86 27.23 17.67
CA VAL A 120 15.03 26.45 18.61
C VAL A 120 15.94 25.67 19.54
N ASP A 121 15.77 25.83 20.86
CA ASP A 121 16.69 25.26 21.88
C ASP A 121 16.88 23.74 21.74
N THR A 122 15.81 23.02 21.41
CA THR A 122 15.81 21.56 21.31
C THR A 122 16.27 21.05 19.96
N ASP A 123 16.23 21.89 18.92
CA ASP A 123 16.58 21.52 17.56
C ASP A 123 17.03 22.77 16.76
N PRO A 124 18.32 23.14 16.85
CA PRO A 124 18.84 24.33 16.16
C PRO A 124 18.72 24.29 14.64
N ALA A 125 18.51 23.11 14.03
CA ALA A 125 18.31 22.96 12.59
C ALA A 125 16.86 23.24 12.14
N THR A 126 15.93 23.44 13.08
CA THR A 126 14.53 23.74 12.76
C THR A 126 14.42 25.05 11.98
N TYR A 127 13.88 24.96 10.76
CA TYR A 127 13.55 26.12 9.94
C TYR A 127 12.37 26.90 10.55
N LEU A 128 12.62 28.12 11.02
CA LEU A 128 11.60 29.00 11.58
C LEU A 128 10.85 29.75 10.47
N HIS A 129 9.73 29.18 10.02
CA HIS A 129 8.84 29.82 9.06
C HIS A 129 7.73 30.67 9.72
N ALA A 130 7.80 30.93 11.02
CA ALA A 130 6.79 31.74 11.71
C ALA A 130 6.95 33.24 11.38
N LYS A 131 5.86 34.01 11.49
CA LYS A 131 5.90 35.48 11.31
C LYS A 131 5.13 36.18 12.41
N TRP A 132 5.75 37.18 13.02
CA TRP A 132 5.07 38.00 14.01
C TRP A 132 5.61 39.42 14.14
N VAL A 133 4.72 40.31 14.57
CA VAL A 133 4.99 41.68 15.00
C VAL A 133 4.46 41.84 16.43
N HIS A 134 5.35 42.06 17.39
CA HIS A 134 5.03 42.19 18.81
C HIS A 134 5.34 43.60 19.31
N LEU A 135 4.29 44.34 19.68
CA LEU A 135 4.34 45.72 20.15
C LEU A 135 4.09 45.77 21.66
N ILE A 136 5.08 46.16 22.45
CA ILE A 136 5.01 46.14 23.92
C ILE A 136 5.02 47.57 24.44
N GLY A 137 3.97 47.97 25.16
CA GLY A 137 3.88 49.25 25.88
C GLY A 137 3.99 49.08 27.40
N ALA A 138 3.86 50.17 28.16
CA ALA A 138 4.09 50.18 29.62
C ALA A 138 3.21 49.19 30.41
N LYS A 139 1.96 48.96 29.99
CA LYS A 139 0.99 48.08 30.69
C LYS A 139 0.39 46.98 29.81
N LYS A 140 0.45 47.14 28.49
CA LYS A 140 -0.23 46.29 27.51
C LYS A 140 0.73 45.90 26.39
N ALA A 141 0.44 44.80 25.73
CA ALA A 141 1.14 44.36 24.54
C ALA A 141 0.13 43.98 23.44
N ALA A 142 0.57 44.02 22.18
CA ALA A 142 -0.18 43.52 21.05
C ALA A 142 0.71 42.60 20.21
N LEU A 143 0.17 41.45 19.82
CA LEU A 143 0.84 40.47 18.95
C LEU A 143 0.00 40.28 17.69
N LEU A 144 0.59 40.58 16.54
CA LEU A 144 0.12 40.17 15.23
C LEU A 144 0.94 38.95 14.80
N THR A 145 0.29 37.81 14.58
CA THR A 145 0.93 36.58 14.07
C THR A 145 0.08 36.00 12.94
N GLY A 146 0.70 35.43 11.92
CA GLY A 146 -0.03 34.94 10.75
C GLY A 146 0.86 34.65 9.56
N SER A 147 0.30 34.77 8.36
CA SER A 147 1.01 34.54 7.10
C SER A 147 1.92 35.70 6.68
N ALA A 148 1.66 36.91 7.18
CA ALA A 148 2.29 38.12 6.69
C ALA A 148 3.79 38.20 7.00
N ASN A 149 4.61 38.19 5.95
CA ASN A 149 6.04 38.50 5.99
C ASN A 149 6.29 40.00 6.23
N LEU A 150 7.55 40.40 6.48
CA LEU A 150 7.94 41.81 6.64
C LEU A 150 8.13 42.48 5.27
N SER A 151 7.06 42.51 4.46
CA SER A 151 7.05 43.06 3.10
C SER A 151 5.88 44.01 2.86
N ARG A 152 6.03 44.91 1.87
CA ARG A 152 4.92 45.79 1.43
C ARG A 152 3.70 45.01 0.99
N SER A 153 3.89 43.95 0.20
CA SER A 153 2.79 43.13 -0.34
C SER A 153 1.96 42.50 0.76
N ALA A 154 2.58 42.12 1.88
CA ALA A 154 1.90 41.48 3.00
C ALA A 154 1.30 42.48 4.01
N LEU A 155 2.07 43.48 4.43
CA LEU A 155 1.68 44.35 5.55
C LEU A 155 1.05 45.68 5.14
N LEU A 156 1.49 46.26 4.02
CA LEU A 156 1.17 47.64 3.64
C LEU A 156 0.11 47.77 2.56
N ARG A 157 -0.22 46.69 1.86
CA ARG A 157 -1.19 46.68 0.76
C ARG A 157 -2.45 45.89 1.10
N SER A 158 -3.55 46.24 0.45
CA SER A 158 -4.73 45.38 0.39
C SER A 158 -4.48 44.21 -0.57
N ALA A 159 -5.34 43.21 -0.53
CA ALA A 159 -5.33 42.10 -1.47
C ALA A 159 -5.51 42.51 -2.95
N ASP A 160 -5.88 43.77 -3.23
CA ASP A 160 -6.01 44.26 -4.61
C ASP A 160 -4.66 44.48 -5.29
N THR A 161 -3.60 44.75 -4.51
CA THR A 161 -2.25 45.09 -5.03
C THR A 161 -1.10 44.40 -4.26
N GLY A 162 -1.46 43.54 -3.31
CA GLY A 162 -0.56 42.78 -2.45
C GLY A 162 -1.03 41.35 -2.29
N ASN A 163 -0.41 40.62 -1.36
CA ASN A 163 -0.77 39.24 -1.06
C ASN A 163 -2.15 39.17 -0.41
N ILE A 164 -2.78 37.99 -0.42
CA ILE A 164 -3.91 37.71 0.48
C ILE A 164 -3.33 37.21 1.80
N GLU A 165 -3.45 38.02 2.85
CA GLU A 165 -2.88 37.72 4.16
C GLU A 165 -3.94 37.54 5.24
N LEU A 166 -3.67 36.61 6.15
CA LEU A 166 -4.49 36.32 7.32
C LEU A 166 -3.61 36.31 8.57
N GLY A 167 -4.12 36.92 9.64
CA GLY A 167 -3.45 36.89 10.94
C GLY A 167 -4.42 36.93 12.10
N VAL A 168 -3.87 36.70 13.28
CA VAL A 168 -4.54 36.90 14.55
C VAL A 168 -3.88 38.07 15.24
N LEU A 169 -4.68 39.09 15.55
CA LEU A 169 -4.28 40.23 16.36
C LEU A 169 -4.85 40.08 17.77
N THR A 170 -3.94 39.90 18.73
CA THR A 170 -4.28 39.76 20.15
C THR A 170 -3.72 40.93 20.94
N VAL A 171 -4.54 41.55 21.80
CA VAL A 171 -4.11 42.58 22.75
C VAL A 171 -4.21 42.02 24.15
N GLY A 172 -3.15 42.18 24.92
CA GLY A 172 -3.00 41.56 26.24
C GLY A 172 -2.26 42.43 27.25
N ALA A 173 -2.00 41.87 28.43
CA ALA A 173 -1.09 42.46 29.41
C ALA A 173 0.35 42.49 28.87
N ARG A 174 1.20 43.39 29.39
CA ARG A 174 2.60 43.61 28.91
C ARG A 174 3.40 42.32 28.66
N ARG A 175 3.24 41.31 29.53
CA ARG A 175 4.01 40.05 29.52
C ARG A 175 3.21 38.83 29.05
N GLU A 176 2.03 39.05 28.50
CA GLU A 176 1.11 37.96 28.14
C GLU A 176 1.71 37.02 27.09
N PHE A 177 2.56 37.55 26.21
CA PHE A 177 3.15 36.81 25.09
C PHE A 177 4.58 36.34 25.34
N ASP A 178 5.14 36.50 26.55
CA ASP A 178 6.53 36.12 26.86
C ASP A 178 6.82 34.64 26.59
N ARG A 179 5.80 33.77 26.72
CA ARG A 179 5.90 32.33 26.43
C ARG A 179 6.23 32.01 24.97
N LEU A 180 5.96 32.93 24.03
CA LEU A 180 6.32 32.77 22.61
C LEU A 180 7.83 32.56 22.43
N TYR A 181 8.64 33.17 23.30
CA TYR A 181 10.10 33.17 23.22
C TYR A 181 10.75 32.10 24.11
N ALA A 182 9.98 31.40 24.94
CA ALA A 182 10.50 30.39 25.86
C ALA A 182 11.29 29.24 25.20
N PRO A 183 10.96 28.76 23.99
CA PRO A 183 11.72 27.68 23.34
C PRO A 183 12.85 28.18 22.43
N LEU A 184 13.17 29.48 22.45
CA LEU A 184 14.11 30.10 21.52
C LEU A 184 15.40 30.52 22.22
N SER A 185 16.52 30.05 21.68
CA SER A 185 17.83 30.63 21.95
C SER A 185 17.95 31.93 21.15
N MET A 186 18.27 33.03 21.82
CA MET A 186 18.42 34.35 21.20
C MET A 186 19.83 34.88 21.46
N THR A 187 20.66 34.93 20.43
CA THR A 187 22.05 35.37 20.52
C THR A 187 22.24 36.70 19.79
N PRO A 188 22.82 37.74 20.42
CA PRO A 188 23.15 38.99 19.72
C PRO A 188 24.07 38.75 18.51
N ILE A 189 23.80 39.47 17.43
CA ILE A 189 24.65 39.45 16.23
C ILE A 189 25.49 40.72 16.22
N ASP A 190 26.81 40.56 16.26
CA ASP A 190 27.76 41.68 16.22
C ASP A 190 27.90 42.25 14.80
N ASP A 191 28.04 41.38 13.79
CA ASP A 191 28.06 41.73 12.37
C ASP A 191 27.02 40.88 11.61
N LEU A 192 26.08 41.54 10.94
CA LEU A 192 25.04 40.88 10.14
C LEU A 192 25.61 40.13 8.93
N HIS A 193 26.77 40.55 8.41
CA HIS A 193 27.42 39.88 7.29
C HIS A 193 27.93 38.48 7.66
N ASP A 194 28.18 38.20 8.94
CA ASP A 194 28.64 36.88 9.43
C ASP A 194 27.56 35.79 9.30
N LEU A 195 26.29 36.17 9.11
CA LEU A 195 25.21 35.21 8.93
C LEU A 195 25.17 34.57 7.55
N GLY A 196 25.83 35.17 6.55
CA GLY A 196 25.79 34.69 5.16
C GLY A 196 24.40 34.80 4.50
N ILE A 197 23.50 35.60 5.07
CA ILE A 197 22.16 35.83 4.52
C ILE A 197 22.22 36.85 3.37
N ALA A 198 21.31 36.69 2.42
CA ALA A 198 21.15 37.60 1.31
C ALA A 198 19.69 37.66 0.89
N PHE A 199 19.30 38.77 0.25
CA PHE A 199 17.98 38.88 -0.36
C PHE A 199 17.87 37.85 -1.49
N ARG A 200 17.00 36.86 -1.30
CA ARG A 200 16.65 35.86 -2.30
C ARG A 200 15.47 36.41 -3.09
N THR A 201 15.70 36.68 -4.37
CA THR A 201 14.65 37.09 -5.31
C THR A 201 13.77 35.87 -5.59
N GLU A 202 12.67 35.71 -4.88
CA GLU A 202 11.48 35.22 -5.57
C GLU A 202 11.10 36.30 -6.58
N PRO A 203 10.74 35.96 -7.82
CA PRO A 203 10.26 36.96 -8.76
C PRO A 203 9.03 37.62 -8.13
N GLU A 204 9.22 38.81 -7.55
CA GLU A 204 8.10 39.73 -7.37
C GLU A 204 7.47 39.84 -8.77
N PRO A 205 6.15 39.68 -8.92
CA PRO A 205 5.49 40.15 -10.11
C PRO A 205 5.65 41.67 -10.12
N VAL A 206 6.76 42.11 -10.70
CA VAL A 206 7.06 43.49 -10.99
C VAL A 206 6.23 43.81 -12.23
N GLU A 207 5.37 44.81 -12.06
CA GLU A 207 4.42 45.38 -13.02
C GLU A 207 3.12 44.59 -13.22
N GLU A 208 2.00 45.31 -13.21
CA GLU A 208 0.72 44.83 -13.73
C GLU A 208 1.00 44.28 -15.14
N SER A 209 1.05 42.96 -15.28
CA SER A 209 1.06 42.34 -16.59
C SER A 209 -0.14 42.90 -17.35
N THR A 210 0.14 43.60 -18.44
CA THR A 210 -0.89 44.05 -19.38
C THR A 210 -1.55 42.86 -20.08
N ARG A 211 -0.94 41.67 -19.99
CA ARG A 211 -1.45 40.43 -20.58
C ARG A 211 -2.41 39.72 -19.62
N PRO A 212 -3.52 39.15 -20.12
CA PRO A 212 -4.40 38.29 -19.34
C PRO A 212 -3.64 37.10 -18.75
N ALA A 213 -3.91 36.78 -17.48
CA ALA A 213 -3.38 35.62 -16.80
C ALA A 213 -4.41 34.49 -16.81
N LEU A 214 -3.98 33.28 -17.21
CA LEU A 214 -4.81 32.08 -17.10
C LEU A 214 -4.89 31.68 -15.62
N LEU A 215 -6.10 31.64 -15.06
CA LEU A 215 -6.34 31.33 -13.66
C LEU A 215 -6.53 29.83 -13.43
N TRP A 216 -7.37 29.18 -14.25
CA TRP A 216 -7.60 27.74 -14.18
C TRP A 216 -8.14 27.21 -15.51
N SER A 217 -8.09 25.89 -15.64
CA SER A 217 -8.68 25.17 -16.77
C SER A 217 -9.49 23.96 -16.32
N GLN A 218 -10.56 23.66 -17.05
CA GLN A 218 -11.47 22.55 -16.77
C GLN A 218 -11.76 21.77 -18.05
N LEU A 219 -11.82 20.44 -17.97
CA LEU A 219 -12.29 19.61 -19.08
C LEU A 219 -13.63 18.95 -18.74
N GLU A 220 -14.64 19.19 -19.57
CA GLU A 220 -15.95 18.56 -19.50
C GLU A 220 -16.33 17.96 -20.86
N GLY A 221 -16.41 16.63 -20.93
CA GLY A 221 -16.62 15.91 -22.19
C GLY A 221 -15.53 16.26 -23.19
N THR A 222 -15.89 16.94 -24.27
CA THR A 222 -14.97 17.40 -25.33
C THR A 222 -14.70 18.90 -25.27
N THR A 223 -15.06 19.58 -24.19
CA THR A 223 -14.92 21.03 -24.04
C THR A 223 -13.89 21.36 -22.97
N LEU A 224 -12.78 21.94 -23.38
CA LEU A 224 -11.77 22.53 -22.50
C LEU A 224 -12.14 23.99 -22.24
N THR A 225 -12.35 24.34 -20.98
CA THR A 225 -12.66 25.69 -20.52
C THR A 225 -11.41 26.32 -19.93
N LEU A 226 -11.06 27.52 -20.39
CA LEU A 226 -9.91 28.30 -19.94
C LEU A 226 -10.43 29.61 -19.34
N THR A 227 -10.16 29.88 -18.06
CA THR A 227 -10.64 31.09 -17.38
C THR A 227 -9.49 32.01 -17.04
N PHE A 228 -9.65 33.31 -17.35
CA PHE A 228 -8.65 34.36 -17.21
C PHE A 228 -9.04 35.38 -16.15
N ASP A 229 -8.05 36.16 -15.70
CA ASP A 229 -8.22 37.25 -14.71
C ASP A 229 -9.04 38.45 -15.22
N ARG A 230 -9.21 38.58 -16.54
CA ARG A 230 -9.90 39.68 -17.20
C ARG A 230 -10.57 39.22 -18.49
N PRO A 231 -11.49 40.02 -19.07
CA PRO A 231 -12.11 39.66 -20.33
C PRO A 231 -11.09 39.47 -21.45
N VAL A 232 -11.27 38.42 -22.27
CA VAL A 232 -10.35 38.02 -23.33
C VAL A 232 -11.09 37.77 -24.65
N ASP A 233 -10.36 37.84 -25.77
CA ASP A 233 -10.85 37.46 -27.09
C ASP A 233 -10.45 36.01 -27.42
N ALA A 234 -11.25 35.31 -28.21
CA ALA A 234 -10.96 33.93 -28.63
C ALA A 234 -9.63 33.83 -29.40
N ALA A 235 -9.21 34.89 -30.10
CA ALA A 235 -7.95 34.96 -30.82
C ALA A 235 -6.70 34.94 -29.91
N LEU A 236 -6.89 35.12 -28.59
CA LEU A 236 -5.81 35.05 -27.60
C LEU A 236 -5.14 33.68 -27.58
N VAL A 237 -5.92 32.59 -27.66
CA VAL A 237 -5.41 31.22 -27.62
C VAL A 237 -5.05 30.78 -29.05
N ARG A 238 -3.76 30.53 -29.30
CA ARG A 238 -3.26 30.15 -30.63
C ARG A 238 -3.20 28.65 -30.83
N SER A 239 -2.64 27.97 -29.85
CA SER A 239 -2.51 26.52 -29.84
C SER A 239 -2.55 25.99 -28.42
N VAL A 240 -2.98 24.74 -28.30
CA VAL A 240 -2.93 23.97 -27.06
C VAL A 240 -2.12 22.73 -27.35
N HIS A 241 -1.14 22.46 -26.50
CA HIS A 241 -0.28 21.28 -26.62
C HIS A 241 -0.49 20.41 -25.39
N GLY A 242 -0.77 19.12 -25.61
CA GLY A 242 -0.73 18.09 -24.58
C GLY A 242 0.59 17.32 -24.62
N ALA A 243 0.70 16.30 -23.76
CA ALA A 243 1.90 15.45 -23.69
C ALA A 243 2.24 14.74 -25.01
N ALA A 244 1.23 14.45 -25.85
CA ALA A 244 1.38 13.81 -27.15
C ALA A 244 1.68 14.79 -28.30
N GLY A 245 1.67 16.10 -28.04
CA GLY A 245 1.86 17.15 -29.05
C GLY A 245 0.66 18.09 -29.17
N PRO A 246 0.55 18.84 -30.29
CA PRO A 246 -0.53 19.81 -30.51
C PRO A 246 -1.90 19.12 -30.62
N LEU A 247 -2.91 19.73 -30.00
CA LEU A 247 -4.30 19.24 -30.01
C LEU A 247 -5.11 19.90 -31.14
N ASP A 248 -6.12 19.19 -31.66
CA ASP A 248 -7.01 19.73 -32.71
C ASP A 248 -8.14 20.59 -32.09
N LEU A 249 -8.02 21.91 -32.26
CA LEU A 249 -8.98 22.88 -31.74
C LEU A 249 -10.07 23.13 -32.78
N ARG A 250 -11.24 22.51 -32.61
CA ARG A 250 -12.35 22.62 -33.56
C ARG A 250 -13.03 23.97 -33.54
N GLN A 251 -13.15 24.55 -32.35
CA GLN A 251 -13.84 25.82 -32.14
C GLN A 251 -13.34 26.49 -30.88
N LEU A 252 -13.17 27.81 -30.93
CA LEU A 252 -12.92 28.66 -29.78
C LEU A 252 -14.04 29.70 -29.66
N VAL A 253 -14.64 29.80 -28.48
CA VAL A 253 -15.67 30.80 -28.15
C VAL A 253 -15.27 31.52 -26.89
N ALA A 254 -15.15 32.85 -26.94
CA ALA A 254 -14.86 33.67 -25.77
C ALA A 254 -16.15 34.28 -25.22
N GLU A 255 -16.34 34.14 -23.91
CA GLU A 255 -17.45 34.72 -23.15
C GLU A 255 -16.89 35.41 -21.89
N GLY A 256 -16.75 36.73 -21.95
CA GLY A 256 -16.18 37.50 -20.85
C GLY A 256 -14.75 37.06 -20.54
N THR A 257 -14.53 36.51 -19.35
CA THR A 257 -13.24 36.03 -18.85
C THR A 257 -12.91 34.61 -19.26
N THR A 258 -13.78 33.92 -20.00
CA THR A 258 -13.66 32.49 -20.26
C THR A 258 -13.57 32.20 -21.75
N ILE A 259 -12.70 31.28 -22.16
CA ILE A 259 -12.63 30.72 -23.50
C ILE A 259 -13.02 29.24 -23.44
N PHE A 260 -14.01 28.87 -24.23
CA PHE A 260 -14.41 27.48 -24.45
C PHE A 260 -13.76 26.95 -25.72
N VAL A 261 -13.03 25.85 -25.57
CA VAL A 261 -12.27 25.19 -26.64
C VAL A 261 -12.91 23.83 -26.90
N SER A 262 -13.51 23.65 -28.07
CA SER A 262 -14.06 22.36 -28.51
C SER A 262 -12.95 21.50 -29.10
N LEU A 263 -12.78 20.30 -28.56
CA LEU A 263 -11.76 19.33 -28.94
C LEU A 263 -12.36 18.16 -29.72
N THR A 264 -11.49 17.36 -30.36
CA THR A 264 -11.89 16.03 -30.83
C THR A 264 -12.12 15.08 -29.63
N PRO A 265 -12.94 14.02 -29.76
CA PRO A 265 -13.08 13.01 -28.72
C PRO A 265 -11.75 12.30 -28.37
N GLU A 266 -10.85 12.16 -29.34
CA GLU A 266 -9.54 11.55 -29.15
C GLU A 266 -8.63 12.44 -28.31
N ASP A 267 -8.51 13.73 -28.66
CA ASP A 267 -7.73 14.69 -27.87
C ASP A 267 -8.32 14.87 -26.47
N ALA A 268 -9.64 14.94 -26.34
CA ALA A 268 -10.30 15.01 -25.04
C ALA A 268 -10.00 13.77 -24.17
N ALA A 269 -9.94 12.57 -24.78
CA ALA A 269 -9.55 11.35 -24.07
C ALA A 269 -8.09 11.41 -23.62
N VAL A 270 -7.17 11.90 -24.47
CA VAL A 270 -5.75 12.09 -24.11
C VAL A 270 -5.61 13.04 -22.91
N ILE A 271 -6.34 14.15 -22.89
CA ILE A 271 -6.33 15.07 -21.74
C ILE A 271 -6.95 14.39 -20.50
N ALA A 272 -8.01 13.58 -20.70
CA ALA A 272 -8.68 12.85 -19.63
C ALA A 272 -7.83 11.78 -18.93
N GLU A 273 -6.79 11.28 -19.60
CA GLU A 273 -5.76 10.45 -18.98
C GLU A 273 -4.89 11.23 -17.98
N GLY A 274 -4.91 12.56 -18.03
CA GLY A 274 -4.21 13.47 -17.15
C GLY A 274 -2.86 13.95 -17.68
N GLY A 275 -2.40 15.11 -17.20
CA GLY A 275 -1.16 15.75 -17.63
C GLY A 275 -1.26 17.27 -17.60
N HIS A 276 -0.14 17.95 -17.86
CA HIS A 276 -0.15 19.39 -18.10
C HIS A 276 -0.47 19.67 -19.57
N LEU A 277 -1.08 20.83 -19.82
CA LEU A 277 -1.26 21.42 -21.13
C LEU A 277 -0.43 22.70 -21.22
N ASP A 278 0.22 22.91 -22.34
CA ASP A 278 0.86 24.18 -22.68
C ASP A 278 -0.05 25.01 -23.58
N ILE A 279 -0.48 26.16 -23.09
CA ILE A 279 -1.37 27.10 -23.78
C ILE A 279 -0.52 28.24 -24.36
N CYS A 280 -0.46 28.35 -25.69
CA CYS A 280 0.21 29.45 -26.37
C CYS A 280 -0.74 30.66 -26.49
N LEU A 281 -0.39 31.76 -25.81
CA LEU A 281 -1.18 32.99 -25.74
C LEU A 281 -0.54 34.15 -26.51
N GLY A 282 -1.30 34.86 -27.35
CA GLY A 282 -0.89 36.13 -28.00
C GLY A 282 -0.56 36.02 -29.50
N GLU A 283 -0.59 37.16 -30.21
CA GLU A 283 -0.38 37.21 -31.67
C GLU A 283 1.09 37.46 -32.09
N ASP A 284 1.74 38.47 -31.52
CA ASP A 284 3.07 38.96 -31.96
C ASP A 284 4.24 38.43 -31.12
N ASP A 285 3.97 38.00 -29.88
CA ASP A 285 4.97 37.50 -28.92
C ASP A 285 4.33 36.40 -28.04
N PRO A 286 4.21 35.16 -28.55
CA PRO A 286 3.45 34.11 -27.90
C PRO A 286 4.11 33.68 -26.59
N VAL A 287 3.33 33.66 -25.52
CA VAL A 287 3.76 33.13 -24.21
C VAL A 287 3.10 31.78 -23.99
N SER A 288 3.90 30.80 -23.61
CA SER A 288 3.39 29.51 -23.18
C SER A 288 3.04 29.56 -21.70
N VAL A 289 1.83 29.16 -21.35
CA VAL A 289 1.37 28.99 -19.97
C VAL A 289 0.96 27.55 -19.75
N SER A 290 1.56 26.89 -18.77
CA SER A 290 1.20 25.51 -18.42
C SER A 290 0.01 25.48 -17.47
N THR A 291 -0.94 24.58 -17.71
CA THR A 291 -2.13 24.36 -16.87
C THR A 291 -2.44 22.88 -16.71
N TRP A 292 -3.19 22.50 -15.67
CA TRP A 292 -3.65 21.15 -15.42
C TRP A 292 -5.18 21.14 -15.39
N PRO A 293 -5.84 20.76 -16.50
CA PRO A 293 -7.30 20.72 -16.54
C PRO A 293 -7.84 19.74 -15.51
N TYR A 294 -8.67 20.23 -14.60
CA TYR A 294 -9.37 19.34 -13.69
C TYR A 294 -10.64 18.79 -14.35
N HIS A 295 -11.01 17.57 -13.94
CA HIS A 295 -12.22 16.89 -14.38
C HIS A 295 -13.26 16.94 -13.28
N LEU A 296 -14.25 17.81 -13.46
CA LEU A 296 -15.19 18.08 -12.40
C LEU A 296 -15.95 16.82 -11.98
N ALA A 297 -16.51 16.06 -12.93
CA ALA A 297 -17.19 14.80 -12.64
C ALA A 297 -16.32 13.77 -11.89
N LEU A 298 -15.01 13.69 -12.21
CA LEU A 298 -14.09 12.79 -11.51
C LEU A 298 -13.77 13.29 -10.09
N LEU A 299 -13.59 14.60 -9.91
CA LEU A 299 -13.42 15.20 -8.59
C LEU A 299 -14.67 14.97 -7.72
N TRP A 300 -15.87 15.19 -8.27
CA TRP A 300 -17.12 14.91 -7.58
C TRP A 300 -17.30 13.44 -7.22
N ALA A 301 -17.04 12.52 -8.15
CA ALA A 301 -17.09 11.09 -7.85
C ALA A 301 -16.14 10.71 -6.70
N ARG A 302 -14.93 11.30 -6.68
CA ARG A 302 -13.96 11.13 -5.58
C ARG A 302 -14.41 11.76 -4.26
N LEU A 303 -15.11 12.88 -4.31
CA LEU A 303 -15.62 13.58 -3.12
C LEU A 303 -16.88 12.94 -2.54
N ALA A 304 -17.76 12.42 -3.41
CA ALA A 304 -18.99 11.71 -3.04
C ALA A 304 -18.68 10.34 -2.42
N HIS A 305 -17.58 9.71 -2.84
CA HIS A 305 -17.04 8.49 -2.26
C HIS A 305 -15.67 8.79 -1.64
N PRO A 306 -15.61 9.49 -0.50
CA PRO A 306 -14.35 9.74 0.19
C PRO A 306 -13.79 8.38 0.59
N THR A 307 -12.84 7.88 -0.20
CA THR A 307 -11.99 6.77 0.22
C THR A 307 -11.27 7.30 1.44
N ASN A 308 -11.68 6.87 2.63
CA ASN A 308 -10.99 7.21 3.86
C ASN A 308 -9.63 6.50 3.83
N ARG A 309 -8.63 7.10 3.15
CA ARG A 309 -7.34 6.46 2.87
C ARG A 309 -6.64 6.01 4.14
N GLU A 310 -6.95 6.65 5.27
CA GLU A 310 -6.48 6.28 6.60
C GLU A 310 -6.85 4.83 6.97
N VAL A 311 -8.05 4.38 6.59
CA VAL A 311 -8.53 3.02 6.89
C VAL A 311 -7.80 1.97 6.04
N ILE A 312 -7.37 2.33 4.83
CA ILE A 312 -6.64 1.42 3.92
C ILE A 312 -5.26 1.04 4.49
N TYR A 313 -4.62 1.92 5.25
CA TYR A 313 -3.37 1.60 5.95
C TYR A 313 -3.54 0.47 6.96
N GLY A 314 -4.77 0.24 7.43
CA GLY A 314 -5.12 -0.88 8.31
C GLY A 314 -5.07 -2.27 7.65
N ILE A 315 -4.66 -2.40 6.39
CA ILE A 315 -4.42 -3.71 5.78
C ILE A 315 -3.17 -4.40 6.33
N ALA A 316 -2.11 -3.65 6.67
CA ALA A 316 -0.88 -4.25 7.20
C ALA A 316 -1.08 -4.65 8.67
N PRO A 317 -1.28 -3.71 9.61
CA PRO A 317 -1.86 -4.04 10.92
C PRO A 317 -3.38 -3.85 10.88
N LEU A 318 -4.12 -4.94 11.05
CA LEU A 318 -5.58 -4.85 11.16
C LEU A 318 -5.99 -3.94 12.34
N PRO A 319 -6.99 -3.06 12.19
CA PRO A 319 -7.45 -2.17 13.26
C PRO A 319 -7.90 -2.91 14.52
N GLU A 320 -7.58 -2.39 15.70
CA GLU A 320 -7.94 -3.04 16.97
C GLU A 320 -9.43 -2.98 17.28
N ARG A 321 -10.12 -1.91 16.85
CA ARG A 321 -11.53 -1.66 17.16
C ARG A 321 -12.44 -2.33 16.15
N ASP A 322 -13.53 -2.92 16.63
CA ASP A 322 -14.53 -3.62 15.80
C ASP A 322 -15.20 -2.72 14.76
N ALA A 323 -15.45 -1.45 15.10
CA ALA A 323 -15.99 -0.46 14.17
C ALA A 323 -15.03 -0.19 13.00
N ASP A 324 -13.75 0.03 13.31
CA ASP A 324 -12.70 0.31 12.33
C ASP A 324 -12.46 -0.91 11.41
N LEU A 325 -12.57 -2.14 11.94
CA LEU A 325 -12.54 -3.38 11.15
C LEU A 325 -13.72 -3.47 10.17
N PHE A 326 -14.91 -3.08 10.61
CA PHE A 326 -16.09 -3.08 9.76
C PHE A 326 -16.00 -2.00 8.67
N ASP A 327 -15.44 -0.84 9.00
CA ASP A 327 -15.18 0.22 8.03
C ASP A 327 -14.10 -0.19 7.01
N LEU A 328 -13.05 -0.88 7.45
CA LEU A 328 -12.06 -1.49 6.56
C LEU A 328 -12.71 -2.46 5.57
N LEU A 329 -13.58 -3.35 6.04
CA LEU A 329 -14.30 -4.27 5.17
C LEU A 329 -15.12 -3.53 4.11
N ARG A 330 -15.91 -2.52 4.51
CA ARG A 330 -16.69 -1.71 3.58
C ARG A 330 -15.80 -1.02 2.55
N GLN A 331 -14.64 -0.54 2.98
CA GLN A 331 -13.72 0.15 2.08
C GLN A 331 -13.02 -0.79 1.11
N LEU A 332 -12.70 -2.03 1.54
CA LEU A 332 -12.23 -3.09 0.65
C LEU A 332 -13.27 -3.40 -0.42
N GLU A 333 -14.54 -3.57 -0.04
CA GLU A 333 -15.64 -3.84 -0.98
C GLU A 333 -15.93 -2.67 -1.93
N ALA A 334 -15.73 -1.43 -1.47
CA ALA A 334 -15.88 -0.25 -2.32
C ALA A 334 -14.71 -0.09 -3.31
N THR A 335 -13.50 -0.51 -2.92
CA THR A 335 -12.27 -0.29 -3.68
C THR A 335 -11.99 -1.40 -4.68
N LEU A 336 -12.15 -2.65 -4.25
CA LEU A 336 -11.69 -3.82 -5.00
C LEU A 336 -12.81 -4.37 -5.89
N ILE A 337 -12.45 -4.73 -7.12
CA ILE A 337 -13.33 -5.49 -8.03
C ILE A 337 -12.83 -6.94 -8.00
N PHE A 338 -13.53 -7.82 -7.28
CA PHE A 338 -13.03 -9.17 -7.01
C PHE A 338 -14.07 -10.29 -7.10
N ASP A 339 -15.35 -9.94 -7.19
CA ASP A 339 -16.45 -10.90 -7.36
C ASP A 339 -17.59 -10.30 -8.20
N PRO A 340 -18.58 -11.10 -8.63
CA PRO A 340 -19.69 -10.61 -9.44
C PRO A 340 -20.51 -9.49 -8.77
N PHE A 341 -20.57 -9.47 -7.43
CA PHE A 341 -21.33 -8.45 -6.69
C PHE A 341 -20.62 -7.08 -6.69
N THR A 342 -19.32 -7.05 -6.40
CA THR A 342 -18.52 -5.81 -6.50
C THR A 342 -18.42 -5.31 -7.94
N ALA A 343 -18.34 -6.22 -8.92
CA ALA A 343 -18.40 -5.89 -10.33
C ALA A 343 -19.77 -5.31 -10.75
N TRP A 344 -20.89 -5.85 -10.22
CA TRP A 344 -22.22 -5.30 -10.46
C TRP A 344 -22.39 -3.89 -9.89
N HIS A 345 -21.96 -3.66 -8.64
CA HIS A 345 -21.96 -2.30 -8.06
C HIS A 345 -21.11 -1.30 -8.85
N THR A 346 -20.17 -1.80 -9.66
CA THR A 346 -19.40 -1.00 -10.61
C THR A 346 -20.18 -0.70 -11.89
N ALA A 347 -20.90 -1.69 -12.40
CA ALA A 347 -21.75 -1.53 -13.58
C ALA A 347 -23.04 -0.73 -13.32
N GLU A 348 -23.59 -0.78 -12.11
CA GLU A 348 -24.85 -0.13 -11.73
C GLU A 348 -24.76 0.57 -10.36
N PRO A 349 -24.11 1.75 -10.27
CA PRO A 349 -23.90 2.45 -9.00
C PRO A 349 -25.19 3.02 -8.38
N ASP A 350 -26.23 3.28 -9.18
CA ASP A 350 -27.49 3.93 -8.74
C ASP A 350 -28.63 2.93 -8.42
N SER A 351 -28.40 1.63 -8.56
CA SER A 351 -29.39 0.57 -8.29
C SER A 351 -29.25 0.09 -6.84
N GLU A 352 -30.23 0.37 -5.97
CA GLU A 352 -30.31 -0.29 -4.65
C GLU A 352 -30.85 -1.72 -4.82
N PRO A 353 -30.19 -2.76 -4.27
CA PRO A 353 -30.74 -4.10 -4.27
C PRO A 353 -31.94 -4.17 -3.30
N GLU A 354 -33.08 -4.70 -3.73
CA GLU A 354 -34.19 -4.98 -2.83
C GLU A 354 -33.76 -5.97 -1.74
N PRO A 355 -33.91 -5.65 -0.44
CA PRO A 355 -33.51 -6.54 0.63
C PRO A 355 -34.55 -7.64 0.77
N THR A 356 -34.32 -8.80 0.13
CA THR A 356 -35.09 -10.01 0.39
C THR A 356 -34.29 -11.01 1.21
N ALA A 357 -35.02 -11.77 2.04
CA ALA A 357 -34.48 -12.57 3.13
C ALA A 357 -33.76 -13.87 2.71
N ASP A 358 -33.45 -14.06 1.41
CA ASP A 358 -32.84 -15.29 0.90
C ASP A 358 -31.69 -15.01 -0.10
N ASP A 359 -30.61 -15.76 0.08
CA ASP A 359 -29.23 -15.60 -0.43
C ASP A 359 -29.04 -15.84 -1.97
N GLN A 360 -30.04 -15.59 -2.84
CA GLN A 360 -30.05 -16.19 -4.20
C GLN A 360 -30.02 -15.27 -5.44
N GLN A 361 -29.83 -13.96 -5.31
CA GLN A 361 -29.61 -13.12 -6.51
C GLN A 361 -28.24 -12.45 -6.49
N ILE A 362 -27.19 -13.27 -6.56
CA ILE A 362 -25.91 -12.79 -7.11
C ILE A 362 -26.15 -12.55 -8.61
N PRO A 363 -25.95 -11.33 -9.13
CA PRO A 363 -26.05 -11.09 -10.58
C PRO A 363 -25.11 -12.04 -11.31
N ARG A 364 -25.60 -12.67 -12.38
CA ARG A 364 -24.76 -13.57 -13.17
C ARG A 364 -23.69 -12.73 -13.85
N TRP A 365 -22.43 -13.13 -13.73
CA TRP A 365 -21.31 -12.37 -14.29
C TRP A 365 -21.40 -12.18 -15.82
N GLN A 366 -22.14 -13.06 -16.51
CA GLN A 366 -22.45 -12.99 -17.94
C GLN A 366 -23.35 -11.80 -18.30
N ASP A 367 -24.11 -11.29 -17.33
CA ASP A 367 -25.07 -10.21 -17.52
C ASP A 367 -24.46 -8.83 -17.18
N LEU A 368 -23.18 -8.77 -16.81
CA LEU A 368 -22.48 -7.53 -16.45
C LEU A 368 -22.01 -6.75 -17.68
N ASP A 369 -22.16 -5.43 -17.64
CA ASP A 369 -21.56 -4.53 -18.65
C ASP A 369 -20.05 -4.35 -18.37
N TRP A 370 -19.26 -5.29 -18.88
CA TRP A 370 -17.81 -5.27 -18.76
C TRP A 370 -17.14 -4.07 -19.45
N GLN A 371 -17.78 -3.44 -20.44
CA GLN A 371 -17.24 -2.21 -21.03
C GLN A 371 -17.35 -1.05 -20.05
N ARG A 372 -18.45 -0.96 -19.30
CA ARG A 372 -18.62 0.02 -18.24
C ARG A 372 -17.65 -0.23 -17.08
N ILE A 373 -17.48 -1.49 -16.65
CA ILE A 373 -16.53 -1.87 -15.60
C ILE A 373 -15.10 -1.44 -15.97
N ARG A 374 -14.65 -1.70 -17.20
CA ARG A 374 -13.29 -1.34 -17.66
C ARG A 374 -13.06 0.18 -17.75
N ARG A 375 -14.13 0.98 -17.83
CA ARG A 375 -14.07 2.45 -17.80
C ARG A 375 -14.18 3.03 -16.38
N ASP A 376 -14.50 2.20 -15.38
CA ASP A 376 -14.60 2.66 -14.00
C ASP A 376 -13.21 3.04 -13.46
N PRO A 377 -13.08 4.17 -12.73
CA PRO A 377 -11.80 4.61 -12.16
C PRO A 377 -11.11 3.57 -11.27
N ARG A 378 -11.86 2.66 -10.62
CA ARG A 378 -11.30 1.56 -9.82
C ARG A 378 -10.53 0.59 -10.69
N TYR A 379 -11.06 0.25 -11.88
CA TYR A 379 -10.40 -0.64 -12.83
C TYR A 379 -9.08 -0.03 -13.33
N ALA A 380 -9.08 1.25 -13.69
CA ALA A 380 -7.87 1.97 -14.09
C ALA A 380 -6.78 1.97 -12.99
N GLY A 381 -7.19 1.97 -11.71
CA GLY A 381 -6.27 1.93 -10.57
C GLY A 381 -5.43 0.66 -10.45
N TYR A 382 -5.77 -0.40 -11.17
CA TYR A 382 -4.98 -1.64 -11.27
C TYR A 382 -3.97 -1.66 -12.41
N HIS A 383 -3.95 -0.67 -13.31
CA HIS A 383 -3.03 -0.66 -14.45
C HIS A 383 -1.91 0.39 -14.33
N ASP A 384 -2.11 1.45 -13.55
CA ASP A 384 -1.08 2.47 -13.35
C ASP A 384 0.06 1.89 -12.48
N THR A 385 1.27 1.77 -13.02
CA THR A 385 2.50 1.37 -12.30
C THR A 385 3.74 2.10 -12.82
N GLY A 386 3.56 3.16 -13.62
CA GLY A 386 4.68 3.87 -14.23
C GLY A 386 5.37 4.82 -13.24
N PRO A 387 6.70 4.76 -13.05
CA PRO A 387 7.45 5.65 -12.17
C PRO A 387 7.56 7.11 -12.68
N ASN A 388 6.82 7.48 -13.73
CA ASN A 388 7.00 8.73 -14.47
C ASN A 388 5.71 9.53 -14.70
N ARG A 389 4.66 9.32 -13.89
CA ARG A 389 3.42 10.11 -13.99
C ARG A 389 3.13 10.82 -12.68
N SER A 390 2.91 12.13 -12.78
CA SER A 390 2.64 13.12 -11.72
C SER A 390 1.28 12.92 -11.01
N THR A 391 0.72 11.71 -11.01
CA THR A 391 -0.60 11.40 -10.45
C THR A 391 -0.50 10.85 -9.04
N ALA A 392 -1.43 11.27 -8.17
CA ALA A 392 -1.52 10.76 -6.81
C ALA A 392 -1.84 9.25 -6.82
N PRO A 393 -1.24 8.45 -5.93
CA PRO A 393 -1.38 7.00 -5.96
C PRO A 393 -2.83 6.55 -5.72
N THR A 394 -3.23 5.48 -6.41
CA THR A 394 -4.55 4.85 -6.30
C THR A 394 -4.66 4.05 -5.00
N ALA A 395 -5.89 3.79 -4.55
CA ALA A 395 -6.14 3.00 -3.34
C ALA A 395 -5.49 1.60 -3.41
N VAL A 396 -5.52 0.95 -4.57
CA VAL A 396 -4.87 -0.36 -4.80
C VAL A 396 -3.35 -0.25 -4.72
N GLN A 397 -2.75 0.81 -5.29
CA GLN A 397 -1.31 1.05 -5.16
C GLN A 397 -0.91 1.29 -3.70
N ILE A 398 -1.72 2.04 -2.94
CA ILE A 398 -1.50 2.24 -1.51
C ILE A 398 -1.57 0.89 -0.77
N MET A 399 -2.58 0.06 -1.03
CA MET A 399 -2.69 -1.27 -0.42
C MET A 399 -1.44 -2.13 -0.70
N LEU A 400 -0.99 -2.17 -1.96
CA LEU A 400 0.19 -2.94 -2.34
C LEU A 400 1.47 -2.38 -1.71
N ALA A 401 1.67 -1.06 -1.70
CA ALA A 401 2.84 -0.45 -1.07
C ALA A 401 2.86 -0.64 0.45
N VAL A 402 1.70 -0.64 1.10
CA VAL A 402 1.54 -0.98 2.52
C VAL A 402 1.96 -2.43 2.77
N ILE A 403 1.48 -3.37 1.95
CA ILE A 403 1.85 -4.80 2.02
C ILE A 403 3.36 -5.00 1.79
N SER A 404 3.94 -4.27 0.84
CA SER A 404 5.37 -4.33 0.50
C SER A 404 6.29 -3.58 1.48
N GLY A 405 5.75 -2.82 2.44
CA GLY A 405 6.54 -1.97 3.34
C GLY A 405 7.19 -0.76 2.65
N LYS A 406 6.71 -0.37 1.46
CA LYS A 406 7.29 0.66 0.57
C LYS A 406 6.48 1.96 0.54
N LEU A 407 5.71 2.25 1.59
CA LEU A 407 4.83 3.42 1.61
C LEU A 407 5.59 4.75 1.39
N THR A 408 6.85 4.82 1.81
CA THR A 408 7.75 5.97 1.59
C THR A 408 8.12 6.21 0.13
N GLU A 409 8.04 5.19 -0.74
CA GLU A 409 8.35 5.32 -2.19
C GLU A 409 7.18 5.92 -3.00
N LEU A 410 5.97 5.96 -2.43
CA LEU A 410 4.77 6.56 -3.05
C LEU A 410 4.62 8.07 -2.76
N VAL A 411 5.48 8.63 -1.91
CA VAL A 411 5.55 10.07 -1.66
C VAL A 411 6.46 10.66 -2.74
N PRO A 412 5.97 11.54 -3.63
CA PRO A 412 6.83 12.16 -4.63
C PRO A 412 7.99 12.88 -3.94
N PRO A 413 9.23 12.77 -4.45
CA PRO A 413 10.37 13.47 -3.88
C PRO A 413 10.12 14.98 -3.95
N ASP A 414 10.33 15.66 -2.83
CA ASP A 414 10.26 17.11 -2.75
C ASP A 414 11.29 17.73 -3.74
N PRO A 415 10.86 18.54 -4.72
CA PRO A 415 11.75 19.21 -5.67
C PRO A 415 12.76 20.15 -4.99
N ALA A 416 12.62 20.46 -3.70
CA ALA A 416 13.55 21.28 -2.94
C ALA A 416 14.82 20.56 -2.44
N THR A 417 14.96 19.24 -2.65
CA THR A 417 16.13 18.49 -2.15
C THR A 417 17.12 18.18 -3.28
N PRO A 418 18.32 18.79 -3.32
CA PRO A 418 19.32 18.45 -4.33
C PRO A 418 19.80 17.01 -4.13
N ARG A 419 19.73 16.19 -5.19
CA ARG A 419 20.33 14.84 -5.20
C ARG A 419 21.84 14.95 -4.95
N PRO A 420 22.40 14.22 -3.98
CA PRO A 420 23.84 14.10 -3.87
C PRO A 420 24.37 13.30 -5.09
N PRO A 421 25.57 13.65 -5.61
CA PRO A 421 26.17 12.92 -6.71
C PRO A 421 26.69 11.58 -6.19
N GLY A 422 26.32 10.47 -6.85
CA GLY A 422 27.07 9.22 -6.74
C GLY A 422 28.05 9.07 -7.92
N PRO A 423 29.00 8.11 -7.89
CA PRO A 423 29.41 7.23 -6.80
C PRO A 423 30.91 7.38 -6.44
N GLY A 424 31.24 7.17 -5.16
CA GLY A 424 32.62 7.06 -4.68
C GLY A 424 32.64 6.18 -3.44
N GLU A 425 33.31 5.05 -3.57
CA GLU A 425 33.54 4.03 -2.56
C GLU A 425 33.95 4.63 -1.20
N ASN A 426 33.17 4.34 -0.17
CA ASN A 426 33.63 4.00 1.19
C ASN A 426 32.39 3.59 2.01
N GLU A 427 32.12 2.30 1.97
CA GLU A 427 31.44 1.57 3.05
C GLU A 427 32.35 1.66 4.28
N ASP A 428 31.99 2.50 5.24
CA ASP A 428 32.09 2.22 6.68
C ASP A 428 31.65 3.48 7.45
N ASP A 429 30.91 3.26 8.53
CA ASP A 429 30.43 4.26 9.49
C ASP A 429 29.34 5.22 9.00
N LEU A 430 28.08 4.76 9.07
CA LEU A 430 26.91 5.44 9.67
C LEU A 430 25.61 4.72 9.31
N ALA A 431 25.47 3.47 9.78
CA ALA A 431 24.21 2.73 9.72
C ALA A 431 23.34 3.08 10.93
N GLY A 432 22.53 4.13 10.79
CA GLY A 432 21.35 4.39 11.63
C GLY A 432 20.09 4.03 10.85
N SER A 433 19.89 2.76 10.50
CA SER A 433 18.64 2.29 9.92
C SER A 433 17.49 2.44 10.93
N PRO A 434 16.27 2.80 10.50
CA PRO A 434 15.08 2.58 11.32
C PRO A 434 15.00 1.08 11.57
N THR A 435 15.07 0.71 12.84
CA THR A 435 15.04 -0.67 13.28
C THR A 435 13.75 -1.29 12.78
N ALA A 436 13.86 -2.35 11.97
CA ALA A 436 12.76 -3.29 11.79
C ALA A 436 12.24 -3.67 13.19
N PRO A 437 10.93 -3.88 13.37
CA PRO A 437 10.42 -4.38 14.63
C PRO A 437 11.14 -5.71 14.88
N THR A 438 11.97 -5.71 15.92
CA THR A 438 12.41 -6.94 16.55
C THR A 438 11.14 -7.67 16.99
N PRO A 439 11.09 -9.00 16.96
CA PRO A 439 9.97 -9.71 17.57
C PRO A 439 9.96 -9.26 19.03
N GLU A 440 8.99 -8.43 19.40
CA GLU A 440 8.77 -8.08 20.79
C GLU A 440 8.65 -9.41 21.52
N GLU A 441 9.54 -9.64 22.50
CA GLU A 441 9.27 -10.62 23.54
C GLU A 441 7.89 -10.25 24.08
N GLU A 442 6.88 -11.06 23.74
CA GLU A 442 5.51 -10.88 24.20
C GLU A 442 5.56 -10.73 25.72
N ASP A 443 5.32 -9.51 26.21
CA ASP A 443 5.07 -9.26 27.62
C ASP A 443 3.81 -10.08 27.97
N PRO A 444 3.92 -11.18 28.74
CA PRO A 444 2.83 -12.13 28.93
C PRO A 444 1.65 -11.53 29.71
N ASP A 445 1.79 -10.28 30.17
CA ASP A 445 0.78 -9.54 30.94
C ASP A 445 -0.01 -8.49 30.14
N LYS A 446 0.19 -8.35 28.82
CA LYS A 446 -0.70 -7.52 27.97
C LYS A 446 -2.00 -8.28 27.68
N PRO A 447 -3.18 -7.81 28.12
CA PRO A 447 -4.43 -8.49 27.83
C PRO A 447 -4.70 -8.49 26.33
N SER A 448 -4.92 -9.67 25.75
CA SER A 448 -5.33 -9.80 24.35
C SER A 448 -6.58 -8.95 24.09
N PRO A 449 -6.64 -8.22 22.95
CA PRO A 449 -7.80 -7.42 22.61
C PRO A 449 -9.06 -8.31 22.56
N PRO A 450 -10.22 -7.77 22.98
CA PRO A 450 -11.45 -8.55 23.00
C PRO A 450 -11.80 -9.07 21.60
N PRO A 451 -12.39 -10.28 21.49
CA PRO A 451 -12.77 -10.84 20.21
C PRO A 451 -13.75 -9.92 19.47
N PRO A 452 -13.68 -9.85 18.12
CA PRO A 452 -14.55 -8.99 17.34
C PRO A 452 -16.02 -9.37 17.53
N GLY A 453 -16.91 -8.40 17.28
CA GLY A 453 -18.35 -8.61 17.38
C GLY A 453 -18.81 -9.72 16.44
N THR A 454 -19.84 -10.48 16.85
CA THR A 454 -20.41 -11.58 16.04
C THR A 454 -20.84 -11.12 14.65
N LYS A 455 -21.24 -9.85 14.50
CA LYS A 455 -21.61 -9.24 13.22
C LYS A 455 -20.40 -9.09 12.29
N THR A 456 -19.29 -8.55 12.79
CA THR A 456 -18.04 -8.33 12.04
C THR A 456 -17.45 -9.65 11.56
N ARG A 457 -17.37 -10.66 12.45
CA ARG A 457 -16.93 -12.01 12.08
C ARG A 457 -17.80 -12.64 10.99
N LYS A 458 -19.12 -12.50 11.06
CA LYS A 458 -20.02 -12.98 10.00
C LYS A 458 -19.78 -12.26 8.67
N ALA A 459 -19.55 -10.96 8.70
CA ALA A 459 -19.30 -10.16 7.51
C ALA A 459 -17.99 -10.56 6.82
N PHE A 460 -16.88 -10.67 7.57
CA PHE A 460 -15.61 -11.16 7.02
C PHE A 460 -15.70 -12.61 6.53
N ASN A 461 -16.39 -13.50 7.25
CA ASN A 461 -16.60 -14.87 6.77
C ASN A 461 -17.36 -14.91 5.44
N ARG A 462 -18.35 -14.02 5.23
CA ARG A 462 -19.08 -13.91 3.96
C ARG A 462 -18.17 -13.35 2.86
N PHE A 463 -17.39 -12.32 3.16
CA PHE A 463 -16.42 -11.72 2.25
C PHE A 463 -15.38 -12.75 1.76
N VAL A 464 -14.79 -13.51 2.68
CA VAL A 464 -13.83 -14.59 2.38
C VAL A 464 -14.46 -15.67 1.50
N SER A 465 -15.67 -16.12 1.83
CA SER A 465 -16.37 -17.12 1.02
C SER A 465 -16.71 -16.63 -0.39
N ARG A 466 -17.14 -15.36 -0.54
CA ARG A 466 -17.42 -14.75 -1.85
C ARG A 466 -16.16 -14.68 -2.71
N TYR A 467 -15.05 -14.22 -2.13
CA TYR A 467 -13.79 -14.16 -2.85
C TYR A 467 -13.31 -15.55 -3.28
N ALA A 468 -13.31 -16.53 -2.38
CA ALA A 468 -12.90 -17.90 -2.71
C ALA A 468 -13.76 -18.52 -3.84
N ALA A 469 -15.07 -18.22 -3.87
CA ALA A 469 -15.95 -18.64 -4.94
C ALA A 469 -15.59 -17.96 -6.29
N ALA A 470 -15.28 -16.66 -6.27
CA ALA A 470 -14.86 -15.93 -7.47
C ALA A 470 -13.51 -16.41 -8.00
N THR A 471 -12.54 -16.68 -7.12
CA THR A 471 -11.22 -17.24 -7.44
C THR A 471 -11.29 -18.61 -8.12
N ARG A 472 -12.37 -19.36 -7.90
CA ARG A 472 -12.61 -20.69 -8.51
C ARG A 472 -13.38 -20.63 -9.82
N ASN A 473 -13.83 -19.44 -10.25
CA ASN A 473 -14.62 -19.27 -11.47
C ASN A 473 -13.71 -18.79 -12.62
N PRO A 474 -13.28 -19.69 -13.53
CA PRO A 474 -12.35 -19.33 -14.60
C PRO A 474 -12.95 -18.28 -15.55
N ASP A 475 -14.23 -18.40 -15.89
CA ASP A 475 -14.87 -17.48 -16.84
C ASP A 475 -14.92 -16.03 -16.30
N PHE A 476 -15.16 -15.87 -15.00
CA PHE A 476 -15.13 -14.55 -14.35
C PHE A 476 -13.71 -13.95 -14.35
N LEU A 477 -12.70 -14.78 -14.08
CA LEU A 477 -11.30 -14.34 -14.03
C LEU A 477 -10.77 -13.97 -15.41
N ASP A 478 -11.19 -14.70 -16.45
CA ASP A 478 -10.83 -14.41 -17.85
C ASP A 478 -11.38 -13.03 -18.28
N GLU A 479 -12.60 -12.66 -17.85
CA GLU A 479 -13.15 -11.31 -18.10
C GLU A 479 -12.47 -10.22 -17.27
N LEU A 480 -12.13 -10.51 -16.00
CA LEU A 480 -11.47 -9.56 -15.09
C LEU A 480 -10.04 -9.22 -15.55
N GLY A 481 -9.37 -10.18 -16.19
CA GLY A 481 -8.03 -10.04 -16.71
C GLY A 481 -6.93 -10.41 -15.69
N PRO A 482 -5.74 -10.78 -16.18
CA PRO A 482 -4.71 -11.42 -15.34
C PRO A 482 -4.03 -10.45 -14.37
N VAL A 483 -3.78 -9.20 -14.76
CA VAL A 483 -3.11 -8.20 -13.92
C VAL A 483 -3.94 -7.86 -12.68
N LEU A 484 -5.25 -7.62 -12.85
CA LEU A 484 -6.19 -7.40 -11.75
C LEU A 484 -6.22 -8.62 -10.82
N THR A 485 -6.33 -9.80 -11.42
CA THR A 485 -6.43 -11.07 -10.70
C THR A 485 -5.23 -11.29 -9.79
N VAL A 486 -4.01 -11.05 -10.28
CA VAL A 486 -2.78 -11.19 -9.46
C VAL A 486 -2.73 -10.16 -8.34
N ARG A 487 -3.04 -8.88 -8.61
CA ARG A 487 -3.05 -7.83 -7.56
C ARG A 487 -4.06 -8.14 -6.45
N ASN A 488 -5.27 -8.58 -6.83
CA ASN A 488 -6.25 -9.05 -5.87
C ASN A 488 -5.71 -10.24 -5.08
N ALA A 489 -5.19 -11.28 -5.75
CA ALA A 489 -4.64 -12.46 -5.08
C ALA A 489 -3.58 -12.11 -4.01
N VAL A 490 -2.71 -11.14 -4.28
CA VAL A 490 -1.73 -10.63 -3.32
C VAL A 490 -2.40 -9.99 -2.10
N ILE A 491 -3.31 -9.04 -2.33
CA ILE A 491 -4.03 -8.33 -1.26
C ILE A 491 -4.80 -9.31 -0.38
N PHE A 492 -5.52 -10.24 -1.01
CA PHE A 492 -6.32 -11.23 -0.30
C PHE A 492 -5.47 -12.25 0.45
N ASN A 493 -4.35 -12.72 -0.12
CA ASN A 493 -3.44 -13.62 0.60
C ASN A 493 -2.92 -12.97 1.89
N HIS A 494 -2.47 -11.70 1.80
CA HIS A 494 -2.01 -10.96 2.97
C HIS A 494 -3.14 -10.77 4.00
N LEU A 495 -4.32 -10.35 3.55
CA LEU A 495 -5.47 -10.12 4.42
C LEU A 495 -5.90 -11.41 5.15
N LEU A 496 -5.91 -12.56 4.47
CA LEU A 496 -6.26 -13.84 5.08
C LEU A 496 -5.28 -14.24 6.20
N ILE A 497 -3.99 -14.00 6.02
CA ILE A 497 -2.97 -14.24 7.05
C ILE A 497 -3.25 -13.39 8.29
N GLN A 498 -3.53 -12.10 8.11
CA GLN A 498 -3.83 -11.19 9.23
C GLN A 498 -5.16 -11.54 9.92
N LEU A 499 -6.18 -11.93 9.16
CA LEU A 499 -7.48 -12.33 9.72
C LEU A 499 -7.38 -13.62 10.53
N LEU A 500 -6.54 -14.57 10.09
CA LEU A 500 -6.25 -15.82 10.80
C LEU A 500 -5.47 -15.55 12.09
N SER A 501 -4.37 -14.79 12.03
CA SER A 501 -3.53 -14.49 13.20
C SER A 501 -4.32 -13.80 14.32
N ARG A 502 -5.31 -12.96 13.94
CA ARG A 502 -6.19 -12.27 14.88
C ARG A 502 -7.51 -13.00 15.21
N GLN A 503 -7.69 -14.22 14.70
CA GLN A 503 -8.88 -15.05 14.94
C GLN A 503 -10.22 -14.34 14.59
N ILE A 504 -10.19 -13.44 13.59
CA ILE A 504 -11.36 -12.65 13.16
C ILE A 504 -12.31 -13.49 12.31
N VAL A 505 -11.78 -14.48 11.60
CA VAL A 505 -12.50 -15.37 10.68
C VAL A 505 -12.49 -16.82 11.18
N ASP A 506 -13.36 -17.63 10.59
CA ASP A 506 -13.32 -19.07 10.78
C ASP A 506 -12.07 -19.67 10.11
N PRO A 507 -11.22 -20.43 10.83
CA PRO A 507 -9.98 -20.95 10.27
C PRO A 507 -10.16 -21.83 9.04
N ALA A 508 -11.16 -22.72 9.05
CA ALA A 508 -11.40 -23.63 7.93
C ALA A 508 -11.77 -22.84 6.66
N ARG A 509 -12.61 -21.80 6.79
CA ARG A 509 -12.97 -20.93 5.66
C ARG A 509 -11.79 -20.12 5.13
N ALA A 510 -10.96 -19.59 6.02
CA ALA A 510 -9.82 -18.78 5.61
C ALA A 510 -8.73 -19.62 4.95
N ILE A 511 -8.47 -20.83 5.45
CA ILE A 511 -7.53 -21.78 4.85
C ILE A 511 -8.06 -22.28 3.51
N ASP A 512 -9.36 -22.58 3.39
CA ASP A 512 -9.99 -22.91 2.09
C ASP A 512 -9.82 -21.78 1.06
N ALA A 513 -9.99 -20.53 1.49
CA ALA A 513 -9.76 -19.37 0.64
C ALA A 513 -8.28 -19.17 0.26
N GLN A 514 -7.35 -19.40 1.20
CA GLN A 514 -5.91 -19.38 0.91
C GLN A 514 -5.54 -20.45 -0.13
N LEU A 515 -6.09 -21.66 0.01
CA LEU A 515 -5.89 -22.73 -0.97
C LEU A 515 -6.43 -22.34 -2.35
N ALA A 516 -7.60 -21.70 -2.43
CA ALA A 516 -8.12 -21.18 -3.70
C ALA A 516 -7.17 -20.16 -4.34
N VAL A 517 -6.60 -19.24 -3.55
CA VAL A 517 -5.61 -18.25 -4.03
C VAL A 517 -4.34 -18.93 -4.52
N TRP A 518 -3.81 -19.90 -3.76
CA TRP A 518 -2.59 -20.61 -4.13
C TRP A 518 -2.79 -21.49 -5.36
N GLN A 519 -3.94 -22.16 -5.49
CA GLN A 519 -4.33 -22.90 -6.70
C GLN A 519 -4.44 -21.98 -7.90
N LEU A 520 -5.06 -20.81 -7.74
CA LEU A 520 -5.15 -19.82 -8.81
C LEU A 520 -3.76 -19.38 -9.28
N LEU A 521 -2.85 -19.03 -8.36
CA LEU A 521 -1.54 -18.49 -8.72
C LEU A 521 -0.59 -19.57 -9.27
N TRP A 522 -0.54 -20.73 -8.59
CA TRP A 522 0.52 -21.73 -8.74
C TRP A 522 0.05 -23.08 -9.30
N GLY A 523 -1.26 -23.34 -9.36
CA GLY A 523 -1.84 -24.60 -9.83
C GLY A 523 -2.14 -25.62 -8.72
N GLY A 524 -2.82 -26.71 -9.06
CA GLY A 524 -3.29 -27.74 -8.12
C GLY A 524 -2.41 -29.00 -8.00
N GLY A 525 -1.28 -29.05 -8.71
CA GLY A 525 -0.33 -30.17 -8.66
C GLY A 525 -0.72 -31.40 -9.49
N GLY A 526 -1.97 -31.51 -9.94
CA GLY A 526 -2.43 -32.54 -10.86
C GLY A 526 -2.02 -32.31 -12.32
N PRO A 527 -1.91 -33.37 -13.16
CA PRO A 527 -1.74 -33.21 -14.60
C PRO A 527 -2.98 -32.52 -15.19
N GLY A 528 -2.84 -31.27 -15.65
CA GLY A 528 -3.92 -30.50 -16.26
C GLY A 528 -4.49 -29.35 -15.42
N GLU A 529 -3.90 -29.04 -14.27
CA GLU A 529 -4.31 -27.91 -13.42
C GLU A 529 -3.23 -26.80 -13.37
N PRO A 530 -2.92 -26.13 -14.49
CA PRO A 530 -1.92 -25.07 -14.53
C PRO A 530 -2.38 -23.84 -13.73
N GLY A 531 -1.45 -23.22 -13.00
CA GLY A 531 -1.70 -21.93 -12.36
C GLY A 531 -1.87 -20.81 -13.38
N LEU A 532 -2.35 -19.65 -12.93
CA LEU A 532 -2.42 -18.44 -13.74
C LEU A 532 -1.06 -18.08 -14.35
N LEU A 533 0.03 -18.18 -13.56
CA LEU A 533 1.39 -17.87 -14.04
C LEU A 533 1.92 -18.82 -15.12
N ASP A 534 1.34 -20.01 -15.26
CA ASP A 534 1.68 -20.94 -16.34
C ASP A 534 0.94 -20.61 -17.63
N ARG A 535 -0.19 -19.90 -17.53
CA ARG A 535 -1.02 -19.46 -18.67
C ARG A 535 -0.56 -18.13 -19.26
N LEU A 536 0.20 -17.31 -18.51
CA LEU A 536 0.66 -16.00 -18.96
C LEU A 536 1.96 -16.07 -19.76
N GLU A 537 2.03 -15.24 -20.79
CA GLU A 537 3.18 -15.07 -21.68
C GLU A 537 3.57 -13.58 -21.79
N GLY A 538 4.81 -13.31 -22.22
CA GLY A 538 5.29 -11.95 -22.52
C GLY A 538 5.16 -10.94 -21.36
N GLU A 539 4.73 -9.73 -21.68
CA GLU A 539 4.67 -8.59 -20.76
C GLU A 539 3.70 -8.80 -19.60
N GLU A 540 2.58 -9.49 -19.82
CA GLU A 540 1.59 -9.78 -18.77
C GLU A 540 2.18 -10.67 -17.67
N ARG A 541 2.98 -11.67 -18.07
CA ARG A 541 3.71 -12.54 -17.16
C ARG A 541 4.71 -11.74 -16.33
N ASP A 542 5.49 -10.87 -16.97
CA ASP A 542 6.51 -10.07 -16.30
C ASP A 542 5.86 -9.08 -15.32
N ALA A 543 4.72 -8.49 -15.69
CA ALA A 543 3.95 -7.63 -14.79
C ALA A 543 3.42 -8.39 -13.57
N ALA A 544 2.88 -9.61 -13.78
CA ALA A 544 2.42 -10.46 -12.68
C ALA A 544 3.56 -10.85 -11.73
N LEU A 545 4.72 -11.24 -12.28
CA LEU A 545 5.89 -11.60 -11.48
C LEU A 545 6.41 -10.41 -10.66
N ARG A 546 6.48 -9.21 -11.24
CA ARG A 546 6.87 -7.99 -10.50
C ARG A 546 5.97 -7.73 -9.29
N VAL A 547 4.65 -7.82 -9.47
CA VAL A 547 3.69 -7.62 -8.37
C VAL A 547 3.90 -8.66 -7.26
N LEU A 548 4.11 -9.92 -7.62
CA LEU A 548 4.35 -11.00 -6.65
C LEU A 548 5.66 -10.83 -5.88
N ASP A 549 6.73 -10.41 -6.58
CA ASP A 549 8.05 -10.18 -6.02
C ASP A 549 8.05 -8.96 -5.08
N GLU A 550 7.48 -7.83 -5.52
CA GLU A 550 7.36 -6.59 -4.73
C GLU A 550 6.58 -6.82 -3.43
N ALA A 551 5.55 -7.66 -3.45
CA ALA A 551 4.73 -7.98 -2.28
C ALA A 551 5.25 -9.18 -1.47
N HIS A 552 6.42 -9.75 -1.80
CA HIS A 552 7.00 -10.92 -1.14
C HIS A 552 6.01 -12.10 -1.03
N THR A 553 5.22 -12.32 -2.08
CA THR A 553 4.07 -13.25 -2.03
C THR A 553 4.49 -14.70 -1.81
N ARG A 554 5.64 -15.11 -2.36
CA ARG A 554 6.17 -16.48 -2.14
C ARG A 554 6.56 -16.72 -0.68
N THR A 555 7.23 -15.74 -0.08
CA THR A 555 7.66 -15.76 1.32
C THR A 555 6.45 -15.89 2.25
N THR A 556 5.45 -15.02 2.05
CA THR A 556 4.22 -15.03 2.85
C THR A 556 3.41 -16.31 2.63
N THR A 557 3.37 -16.85 1.41
CA THR A 557 2.74 -18.15 1.12
C THR A 557 3.40 -19.29 1.89
N LEU A 558 4.74 -19.37 1.92
CA LEU A 558 5.46 -20.39 2.69
C LEU A 558 5.16 -20.31 4.19
N GLN A 559 5.20 -19.10 4.75
CA GLN A 559 4.92 -18.87 6.17
C GLN A 559 3.48 -19.25 6.52
N ALA A 560 2.51 -18.83 5.69
CA ALA A 560 1.10 -19.16 5.86
C ALA A 560 0.84 -20.67 5.77
N LEU A 561 1.46 -21.35 4.80
CA LEU A 561 1.34 -22.79 4.62
C LEU A 561 1.81 -23.55 5.87
N VAL A 562 2.94 -23.16 6.46
CA VAL A 562 3.47 -23.78 7.67
C VAL A 562 2.58 -23.48 8.88
N HIS A 563 2.08 -22.26 9.01
CA HIS A 563 1.19 -21.90 10.12
C HIS A 563 -0.17 -22.61 10.05
N ALA A 564 -0.64 -22.97 8.84
CA ALA A 564 -1.88 -23.72 8.66
C ALA A 564 -1.87 -25.12 9.33
N VAL A 565 -0.69 -25.67 9.65
CA VAL A 565 -0.52 -26.95 10.37
C VAL A 565 -1.12 -26.93 11.77
N ASP A 566 -1.10 -25.77 12.42
CA ASP A 566 -1.47 -25.64 13.83
C ASP A 566 -2.99 -25.64 14.05
N TYR A 567 -3.77 -25.57 12.97
CA TYR A 567 -5.23 -25.52 13.03
C TYR A 567 -5.86 -26.92 12.98
N ASP A 568 -6.94 -27.10 13.75
CA ASP A 568 -7.76 -28.31 13.68
C ASP A 568 -8.67 -28.27 12.46
N LEU A 569 -8.23 -28.92 11.38
CA LEU A 569 -8.92 -28.95 10.10
C LEU A 569 -9.60 -30.31 9.88
N ASP A 570 -10.69 -30.30 9.11
CA ASP A 570 -11.28 -31.56 8.66
C ASP A 570 -10.33 -32.35 7.74
N ARG A 571 -10.76 -33.55 7.36
CA ARG A 571 -9.93 -34.46 6.58
C ARG A 571 -9.67 -33.93 5.17
N ASP A 572 -10.71 -33.45 4.50
CA ASP A 572 -10.65 -33.04 3.10
C ASP A 572 -9.76 -31.79 2.94
N LEU A 573 -9.89 -30.83 3.86
CA LEU A 573 -9.09 -29.61 3.84
C LEU A 573 -7.60 -29.89 4.14
N ARG A 574 -7.30 -30.86 5.03
CA ARG A 574 -5.92 -31.33 5.25
C ARG A 574 -5.34 -31.99 4.01
N HIS A 575 -6.13 -32.76 3.28
CA HIS A 575 -5.71 -33.37 2.02
C HIS A 575 -5.38 -32.30 0.99
N HIS A 576 -6.24 -31.30 0.80
CA HIS A 576 -5.96 -30.19 -0.10
C HIS A 576 -4.71 -29.39 0.31
N LEU A 577 -4.51 -29.16 1.61
CA LEU A 577 -3.33 -28.47 2.13
C LEU A 577 -2.04 -29.26 1.85
N ARG A 578 -2.04 -30.58 2.05
CA ARG A 578 -0.93 -31.47 1.71
C ARG A 578 -0.61 -31.45 0.22
N ASP A 579 -1.65 -31.53 -0.62
CA ASP A 579 -1.50 -31.59 -2.07
C ASP A 579 -0.94 -30.25 -2.59
N MET A 580 -1.45 -29.14 -2.05
CA MET A 580 -0.88 -27.82 -2.30
C MET A 580 0.57 -27.70 -1.84
N ALA A 581 0.91 -28.14 -0.62
CA ALA A 581 2.28 -28.13 -0.14
C ALA A 581 3.21 -28.93 -1.08
N THR A 582 2.77 -30.11 -1.50
CA THR A 582 3.50 -30.96 -2.44
C THR A 582 3.69 -30.27 -3.81
N CYS A 583 2.65 -29.60 -4.30
CA CYS A 583 2.69 -28.81 -5.52
C CYS A 583 3.73 -27.70 -5.39
N LEU A 584 3.62 -26.82 -4.39
CA LEU A 584 4.51 -25.66 -4.21
C LEU A 584 5.98 -26.06 -4.02
N ILE A 585 6.26 -27.15 -3.30
CA ILE A 585 7.64 -27.66 -3.12
C ILE A 585 8.24 -28.05 -4.47
N THR A 586 7.45 -28.58 -5.41
CA THR A 586 7.95 -29.12 -6.68
C THR A 586 7.70 -28.23 -7.88
N ALA A 587 6.90 -27.18 -7.74
CA ALA A 587 6.53 -26.27 -8.81
C ALA A 587 7.73 -25.40 -9.23
N PRO A 588 8.20 -25.50 -10.48
CA PRO A 588 9.32 -24.68 -10.95
C PRO A 588 9.07 -23.18 -10.87
N ARG A 589 7.80 -22.75 -10.98
CA ARG A 589 7.40 -21.32 -10.92
C ARG A 589 7.34 -20.77 -9.50
N PHE A 590 7.03 -21.62 -8.53
CA PHE A 590 7.15 -21.24 -7.13
C PHE A 590 8.63 -21.09 -6.74
N ASN A 591 9.50 -21.90 -7.35
CA ASN A 591 10.96 -21.83 -7.21
C ASN A 591 11.41 -21.85 -5.74
N LEU A 592 11.06 -22.92 -5.03
CA LEU A 592 11.55 -23.14 -3.67
C LEU A 592 13.05 -23.44 -3.68
N ASP A 593 13.85 -22.39 -3.48
CA ASP A 593 15.30 -22.42 -3.42
C ASP A 593 15.85 -21.89 -2.08
N ALA A 594 17.18 -21.85 -1.95
CA ALA A 594 17.84 -21.38 -0.72
C ALA A 594 17.57 -19.89 -0.45
N GLN A 595 17.45 -19.06 -1.48
CA GLN A 595 17.20 -17.62 -1.34
C GLN A 595 15.79 -17.37 -0.80
N LEU A 596 14.78 -18.08 -1.33
CA LEU A 596 13.42 -17.99 -0.82
C LEU A 596 13.31 -18.50 0.62
N LEU A 597 14.04 -19.57 0.97
CA LEU A 597 14.11 -20.08 2.34
C LEU A 597 14.73 -19.07 3.31
N GLU A 598 15.84 -18.45 2.94
CA GLU A 598 16.49 -17.41 3.75
C GLU A 598 15.57 -16.19 3.94
N ALA A 599 14.83 -15.80 2.90
CA ALA A 599 13.86 -14.71 3.00
C ALA A 599 12.68 -15.05 3.93
N ALA A 600 12.20 -16.30 3.91
CA ALA A 600 11.07 -16.75 4.75
C ALA A 600 11.46 -17.09 6.19
N ALA A 601 12.71 -17.51 6.39
CA ALA A 601 13.25 -17.97 7.65
C ALA A 601 14.73 -17.54 7.78
N PRO A 602 15.00 -16.32 8.28
CA PRO A 602 16.33 -15.69 8.23
C PRO A 602 17.43 -16.43 8.99
N THR A 603 17.08 -17.28 9.96
CA THR A 603 18.06 -18.05 10.74
C THR A 603 18.09 -19.52 10.30
N PRO A 604 19.26 -20.21 10.38
CA PRO A 604 19.36 -21.62 10.04
C PRO A 604 18.41 -22.53 10.85
N ALA A 605 18.15 -22.17 12.11
CA ALA A 605 17.22 -22.89 12.97
C ALA A 605 15.77 -22.77 12.47
N GLN A 606 15.34 -21.55 12.12
CA GLN A 606 14.02 -21.31 11.53
C GLN A 606 13.88 -21.99 10.17
N ALA A 607 14.93 -21.94 9.33
CA ALA A 607 14.91 -22.59 8.02
C ALA A 607 14.78 -24.11 8.15
N SER A 608 15.49 -24.72 9.11
CA SER A 608 15.34 -26.14 9.41
C SER A 608 13.93 -26.48 9.89
N ALA A 609 13.37 -25.69 10.80
CA ALA A 609 12.02 -25.90 11.32
C ALA A 609 10.96 -25.75 10.22
N LEU A 610 11.10 -24.76 9.34
CA LEU A 610 10.23 -24.55 8.18
C LEU A 610 10.28 -25.78 7.25
N LEU A 611 11.48 -26.31 6.95
CA LEU A 611 11.62 -27.53 6.16
C LEU A 611 11.02 -28.77 6.85
N ASP A 612 11.14 -28.89 8.18
CA ASP A 612 10.51 -29.97 8.95
C ASP A 612 8.98 -29.88 8.88
N ASN A 613 8.41 -28.68 8.97
CA ASN A 613 6.97 -28.45 8.87
C ASN A 613 6.44 -28.71 7.44
N LEU A 614 7.15 -28.26 6.41
CA LEU A 614 6.82 -28.59 5.01
C LEU A 614 6.86 -30.11 4.77
N LYS A 615 7.85 -30.78 5.34
CA LYS A 615 7.98 -32.24 5.26
C LYS A 615 6.86 -32.96 5.99
N LEU A 616 6.42 -32.44 7.14
CA LEU A 616 5.28 -32.94 7.88
C LEU A 616 4.00 -32.81 7.04
N LEU A 617 3.72 -31.61 6.52
CA LEU A 617 2.56 -31.32 5.67
C LEU A 617 2.48 -32.23 4.44
N ALA A 618 3.51 -32.22 3.59
CA ALA A 618 3.55 -33.03 2.38
C ALA A 618 3.60 -34.54 2.66
N GLY A 619 3.96 -34.91 3.89
CA GLY A 619 4.13 -36.28 4.36
C GLY A 619 2.89 -36.92 4.99
N GLN A 620 1.89 -36.14 5.41
CA GLN A 620 0.69 -36.65 6.09
C GLN A 620 -0.18 -37.48 5.14
N LEU A 621 -0.16 -38.80 5.31
CA LEU A 621 -1.06 -39.73 4.63
C LEU A 621 -1.80 -40.55 5.68
N ASP A 622 -3.13 -40.65 5.55
CA ASP A 622 -3.90 -41.59 6.33
C ASP A 622 -3.90 -42.98 5.69
N ARG A 623 -4.47 -43.96 6.40
CA ARG A 623 -4.52 -45.35 5.93
C ARG A 623 -5.29 -45.55 4.62
N HIS A 624 -6.28 -44.71 4.33
CA HIS A 624 -7.01 -44.79 3.07
C HIS A 624 -6.18 -44.18 1.94
N ASP A 625 -5.53 -43.03 2.18
CA ASP A 625 -4.65 -42.39 1.19
C ASP A 625 -3.50 -43.33 0.78
N ILE A 626 -2.91 -44.02 1.76
CA ILE A 626 -1.87 -45.01 1.51
C ILE A 626 -2.44 -46.15 0.67
N ALA A 627 -3.65 -46.64 0.98
CA ALA A 627 -4.26 -47.71 0.20
C ALA A 627 -4.54 -47.27 -1.24
N ASP A 628 -5.20 -46.13 -1.47
CA ASP A 628 -5.49 -45.62 -2.80
C ASP A 628 -4.20 -45.38 -3.60
N PHE A 629 -3.18 -44.76 -2.99
CA PHE A 629 -1.88 -44.57 -3.62
C PHE A 629 -1.23 -45.92 -3.98
N VAL A 630 -1.24 -46.90 -3.09
CA VAL A 630 -0.61 -48.21 -3.34
C VAL A 630 -1.31 -48.98 -4.46
N LEU A 631 -2.63 -48.84 -4.55
CA LEU A 631 -3.50 -49.66 -5.39
C LEU A 631 -3.90 -49.03 -6.71
N GLU A 632 -3.63 -47.74 -6.93
CA GLU A 632 -3.92 -47.02 -8.17
C GLU A 632 -3.50 -47.82 -9.44
N PRO A 633 -2.28 -48.40 -9.55
CA PRO A 633 -1.88 -49.16 -10.74
C PRO A 633 -2.66 -50.46 -10.94
N LEU A 634 -3.33 -50.95 -9.88
CA LEU A 634 -4.11 -52.18 -9.87
C LEU A 634 -5.61 -51.89 -10.06
N HIS A 635 -5.99 -50.64 -10.31
CA HIS A 635 -7.38 -50.19 -10.46
C HIS A 635 -8.29 -50.58 -9.26
N CYS A 636 -7.69 -50.64 -8.07
CA CYS A 636 -8.37 -50.89 -6.80
C CYS A 636 -8.39 -49.63 -5.94
N THR A 637 -9.29 -49.60 -4.96
CA THR A 637 -9.47 -48.46 -4.04
C THR A 637 -9.34 -48.90 -2.59
N TYR A 638 -9.34 -47.97 -1.64
CA TYR A 638 -9.29 -48.27 -0.21
C TYR A 638 -10.46 -49.14 0.28
N HIS A 639 -11.60 -49.17 -0.44
CA HIS A 639 -12.72 -50.05 -0.14
C HIS A 639 -12.42 -51.53 -0.42
N ASP A 640 -11.40 -51.81 -1.23
CA ASP A 640 -11.01 -53.16 -1.62
C ASP A 640 -10.02 -53.79 -0.62
N VAL A 641 -9.66 -53.09 0.46
CA VAL A 641 -8.59 -53.50 1.37
C VAL A 641 -8.92 -53.48 2.85
N GLU A 642 -8.12 -54.22 3.60
CA GLU A 642 -8.10 -54.25 5.05
C GLU A 642 -6.67 -54.12 5.57
N TRP A 643 -6.50 -53.34 6.64
CA TRP A 643 -5.24 -53.22 7.37
C TRP A 643 -5.20 -54.24 8.50
N LYS A 644 -4.41 -55.31 8.34
CA LYS A 644 -4.38 -56.43 9.29
C LYS A 644 -3.06 -56.48 10.07
N PRO A 645 -3.06 -56.35 11.41
CA PRO A 645 -1.88 -56.64 12.21
C PRO A 645 -1.56 -58.13 12.13
N GLU A 646 -0.33 -58.47 11.77
CA GLU A 646 0.15 -59.85 11.65
C GLU A 646 1.49 -60.01 12.38
N ILE A 647 1.76 -61.22 12.84
CA ILE A 647 3.07 -61.62 13.35
C ILE A 647 3.72 -62.48 12.27
N VAL A 648 4.90 -62.05 11.81
CA VAL A 648 5.68 -62.78 10.80
C VAL A 648 6.98 -63.31 11.40
N PRO A 649 7.39 -64.54 11.07
CA PRO A 649 8.69 -65.06 11.48
C PRO A 649 9.80 -64.36 10.69
N ARG A 650 10.72 -63.70 11.39
CA ARG A 650 11.81 -62.94 10.78
C ARG A 650 13.19 -63.47 11.22
N PRO A 651 14.09 -63.86 10.31
CA PRO A 651 15.42 -64.32 10.68
C PRO A 651 16.33 -63.15 11.07
N SER A 652 17.02 -63.26 12.21
CA SER A 652 18.05 -62.31 12.61
C SER A 652 19.34 -62.56 11.84
N MET A 653 19.80 -61.58 11.04
CA MET A 653 21.09 -61.67 10.32
C MET A 653 22.29 -61.76 11.27
N ILE A 654 22.15 -61.31 12.52
CA ILE A 654 23.22 -61.33 13.53
C ILE A 654 23.31 -62.69 14.23
N THR A 655 22.17 -63.31 14.53
CA THR A 655 22.12 -64.51 15.39
C THR A 655 21.67 -65.78 14.69
N GLY A 656 21.16 -65.68 13.46
CA GLY A 656 20.54 -66.78 12.72
C GLY A 656 19.21 -67.30 13.33
N LYS A 657 18.77 -66.74 14.46
CA LYS A 657 17.51 -67.13 15.12
C LYS A 657 16.32 -66.42 14.46
N VAL A 658 15.23 -67.16 14.29
CA VAL A 658 13.94 -66.61 13.88
C VAL A 658 13.25 -66.02 15.10
N TYR A 659 12.76 -64.79 14.99
CA TYR A 659 11.98 -64.12 16.02
C TYR A 659 10.64 -63.65 15.44
N GLU A 660 9.67 -63.40 16.32
CA GLU A 660 8.36 -62.88 15.95
C GLU A 660 8.44 -61.37 15.71
N TYR A 661 8.09 -60.93 14.50
CA TYR A 661 8.04 -59.52 14.13
C TYR A 661 6.59 -59.09 13.91
N HIS A 662 6.15 -58.09 14.66
CA HIS A 662 4.82 -57.51 14.50
C HIS A 662 4.83 -56.51 13.34
N THR A 663 3.96 -56.73 12.36
CA THR A 663 3.82 -55.84 11.21
C THR A 663 2.35 -55.60 10.89
N THR A 664 2.06 -54.55 10.13
CA THR A 664 0.72 -54.32 9.57
C THR A 664 0.75 -54.65 8.10
N THR A 665 -0.08 -55.62 7.69
CA THR A 665 -0.19 -56.10 6.32
C THR A 665 -1.37 -55.45 5.63
N LEU A 666 -1.17 -54.98 4.39
CA LEU A 666 -2.26 -54.53 3.52
C LEU A 666 -2.87 -55.76 2.82
N VAL A 667 -4.14 -56.05 3.09
CA VAL A 667 -4.84 -57.21 2.53
C VAL A 667 -5.83 -56.72 1.48
N VAL A 668 -5.66 -57.14 0.23
CA VAL A 668 -6.49 -56.79 -0.92
C VAL A 668 -7.48 -57.92 -1.21
N HIS A 669 -8.76 -57.64 -1.01
CA HIS A 669 -9.85 -58.61 -1.13
C HIS A 669 -10.41 -58.71 -2.56
N ARG A 670 -10.23 -57.66 -3.36
CA ARG A 670 -10.67 -57.63 -4.76
C ARG A 670 -9.80 -58.53 -5.63
N THR A 671 -10.43 -59.33 -6.49
CA THR A 671 -9.73 -60.10 -7.52
C THR A 671 -9.21 -59.18 -8.62
N ILE A 672 -7.90 -59.19 -8.83
CA ILE A 672 -7.21 -58.41 -9.86
C ILE A 672 -6.95 -59.29 -11.08
N VAL A 673 -7.52 -58.93 -12.23
CA VAL A 673 -7.31 -59.65 -13.48
C VAL A 673 -5.91 -59.34 -14.01
N GLY A 674 -5.13 -60.40 -14.30
CA GLY A 674 -3.77 -60.25 -14.83
C GLY A 674 -2.73 -59.82 -13.78
N LEU A 675 -2.98 -60.07 -12.49
CA LEU A 675 -1.98 -59.85 -11.44
C LEU A 675 -0.73 -60.69 -11.75
N ASP A 676 0.43 -60.05 -11.75
CA ASP A 676 1.72 -60.69 -11.98
C ASP A 676 2.76 -60.26 -10.91
N PRO A 677 3.90 -60.95 -10.80
CA PRO A 677 4.96 -60.60 -9.85
C PRO A 677 5.46 -59.15 -9.93
N GLN A 678 5.46 -58.55 -11.13
CA GLN A 678 5.93 -57.19 -11.35
C GLN A 678 4.93 -56.16 -10.82
N ALA A 679 3.64 -56.39 -11.02
CA ALA A 679 2.56 -55.57 -10.47
C ALA A 679 2.53 -55.61 -8.94
N VAL A 680 2.72 -56.80 -8.34
CA VAL A 680 2.84 -56.95 -6.87
C VAL A 680 4.06 -56.20 -6.34
N ARG A 681 5.21 -56.33 -7.00
CA ARG A 681 6.43 -55.60 -6.61
C ARG A 681 6.23 -54.09 -6.72
N ALA A 682 5.61 -53.59 -7.79
CA ALA A 682 5.34 -52.17 -7.97
C ALA A 682 4.42 -51.62 -6.86
N ALA A 683 3.37 -52.36 -6.49
CA ALA A 683 2.50 -52.00 -5.37
C ALA A 683 3.28 -51.99 -4.03
N LEU A 684 4.18 -52.95 -3.83
CA LEU A 684 5.03 -53.03 -2.64
C LEU A 684 6.03 -51.86 -2.56
N GLU A 685 6.63 -51.47 -3.68
CA GLU A 685 7.50 -50.29 -3.77
C GLU A 685 6.70 -49.02 -3.44
N ARG A 686 5.49 -48.85 -3.99
CA ARG A 686 4.58 -47.74 -3.62
C ARG A 686 4.21 -47.76 -2.14
N PHE A 687 3.98 -48.95 -1.57
CA PHE A 687 3.66 -49.10 -0.15
C PHE A 687 4.82 -48.67 0.73
N ALA A 688 6.05 -49.05 0.36
CA ALA A 688 7.24 -48.54 1.01
C ALA A 688 7.32 -47.01 0.89
N VAL A 689 7.18 -46.43 -0.31
CA VAL A 689 7.20 -44.96 -0.50
C VAL A 689 6.21 -44.24 0.42
N ALA A 690 4.98 -44.74 0.53
CA ALA A 690 3.92 -44.12 1.32
C ALA A 690 4.13 -44.26 2.83
N THR A 691 4.71 -45.38 3.29
CA THR A 691 4.87 -45.68 4.74
C THR A 691 6.25 -45.39 5.32
N THR A 692 7.28 -45.15 4.49
CA THR A 692 8.61 -44.64 4.94
C THR A 692 8.51 -43.27 5.65
N ARG A 693 7.29 -42.77 5.87
CA ARG A 693 6.91 -41.49 6.47
C ARG A 693 6.23 -41.62 7.84
N LEU A 694 5.61 -42.76 8.17
CA LEU A 694 4.84 -42.93 9.41
C LEU A 694 5.67 -43.51 10.57
N HIS A 695 6.71 -44.29 10.26
CA HIS A 695 7.54 -44.96 11.25
C HIS A 695 9.00 -44.90 10.82
N ALA A 696 9.82 -44.13 11.55
CA ALA A 696 11.27 -43.99 11.28
C ALA A 696 12.05 -45.33 11.31
N THR A 697 11.40 -46.43 11.72
CA THR A 697 11.98 -47.75 11.94
C THR A 697 11.33 -48.87 11.13
N GLN A 698 10.35 -48.58 10.26
CA GLN A 698 9.73 -49.66 9.48
C GLN A 698 10.70 -50.16 8.41
N ASP A 699 11.08 -51.42 8.54
CA ASP A 699 12.06 -52.12 7.71
C ASP A 699 11.47 -53.40 7.08
N TYR A 700 10.14 -53.57 7.20
CA TYR A 700 9.39 -54.68 6.63
C TYR A 700 8.04 -54.20 6.06
N TRP A 701 7.75 -54.60 4.83
CA TRP A 701 6.51 -54.28 4.12
C TRP A 701 5.88 -55.54 3.54
N ARG A 702 4.56 -55.68 3.63
CA ARG A 702 3.81 -56.84 3.13
C ARG A 702 2.44 -56.46 2.58
N ILE A 703 2.12 -57.02 1.41
CA ILE A 703 0.80 -56.92 0.76
C ILE A 703 0.31 -58.34 0.43
N ARG A 704 -0.94 -58.66 0.77
CA ARG A 704 -1.59 -59.95 0.45
C ARG A 704 -2.77 -59.72 -0.49
N PHE A 705 -2.97 -60.60 -1.46
CA PHE A 705 -4.07 -60.53 -2.43
C PHE A 705 -5.01 -61.71 -2.24
N THR A 706 -5.87 -61.64 -1.22
CA THR A 706 -6.84 -62.70 -0.90
C THR A 706 -7.89 -62.89 -2.01
N GLY A 707 -8.17 -61.84 -2.77
CA GLY A 707 -8.99 -61.91 -3.99
C GLY A 707 -8.38 -62.76 -5.11
N ASN A 708 -7.07 -63.03 -5.07
CA ASN A 708 -6.32 -63.84 -6.02
C ASN A 708 -5.79 -65.14 -5.37
N GLY A 709 -6.33 -65.54 -4.21
CA GLY A 709 -5.93 -66.75 -3.49
C GLY A 709 -4.89 -66.48 -2.39
N ASN A 710 -3.70 -67.07 -2.51
CA ASN A 710 -2.61 -66.95 -1.53
C ASN A 710 -1.48 -66.02 -2.00
N ASP A 711 -1.75 -65.20 -3.01
CA ASP A 711 -0.77 -64.31 -3.62
C ASP A 711 -0.29 -63.25 -2.60
N VAL A 712 1.02 -63.01 -2.56
CA VAL A 712 1.65 -62.14 -1.55
C VAL A 712 2.94 -61.51 -2.08
N GLY A 713 3.20 -60.28 -1.68
CA GLY A 713 4.50 -59.62 -1.84
C GLY A 713 5.02 -59.12 -0.51
N TYR A 714 6.32 -59.30 -0.23
CA TYR A 714 6.96 -58.65 0.90
C TYR A 714 8.40 -58.23 0.62
N TRP A 715 8.89 -57.26 1.39
CA TRP A 715 10.28 -56.81 1.41
C TRP A 715 10.74 -56.68 2.86
N ASP A 716 11.90 -57.25 3.15
CA ASP A 716 12.61 -57.16 4.43
C ASP A 716 13.96 -56.45 4.23
N ALA A 717 14.05 -55.19 4.65
CA ALA A 717 15.23 -54.37 4.49
C ALA A 717 16.41 -54.81 5.39
N ALA A 718 16.19 -55.43 6.55
CA ALA A 718 17.31 -55.91 7.36
C ALA A 718 17.95 -57.18 6.77
N CYS A 719 17.17 -57.97 6.02
CA CYS A 719 17.70 -59.11 5.28
C CYS A 719 18.12 -58.78 3.85
N GLY A 720 17.72 -57.62 3.31
CA GLY A 720 17.95 -57.25 1.91
C GLY A 720 17.25 -58.19 0.93
N ARG A 721 16.07 -58.71 1.29
CA ARG A 721 15.35 -59.73 0.50
C ARG A 721 13.88 -59.38 0.34
N GLY A 722 13.38 -59.61 -0.87
CA GLY A 722 11.95 -59.58 -1.15
C GLY A 722 11.51 -60.80 -1.93
N LEU A 723 10.22 -61.09 -1.82
CA LEU A 723 9.58 -62.23 -2.47
C LEU A 723 8.20 -61.78 -2.97
N THR A 724 7.87 -62.15 -4.20
CA THR A 724 6.49 -62.17 -4.69
C THR A 724 6.08 -63.62 -4.99
N ILE A 725 4.87 -63.97 -4.57
CA ILE A 725 4.23 -65.26 -4.85
C ILE A 725 2.94 -64.91 -5.58
N VAL A 726 2.84 -65.32 -6.85
CA VAL A 726 1.64 -65.10 -7.67
C VAL A 726 1.29 -66.38 -8.41
N SER A 727 0.09 -66.92 -8.18
CA SER A 727 -0.37 -68.18 -8.80
C SER A 727 0.63 -69.34 -8.63
N TRP A 728 1.21 -69.47 -7.43
CA TRP A 728 2.24 -70.47 -7.07
C TRP A 728 3.62 -70.30 -7.73
N ALA A 729 3.84 -69.20 -8.46
CA ALA A 729 5.16 -68.83 -8.95
C ALA A 729 5.84 -67.89 -7.94
N ASP A 730 6.97 -68.32 -7.43
CA ASP A 730 7.80 -67.57 -6.48
C ASP A 730 8.90 -66.82 -7.23
N GLN A 731 9.02 -65.51 -7.00
CA GLN A 731 10.08 -64.68 -7.55
C GLN A 731 10.76 -63.89 -6.43
N GLU A 732 12.03 -64.23 -6.17
CA GLU A 732 12.87 -63.49 -5.25
C GLU A 732 13.50 -62.26 -5.93
N PHE A 733 13.70 -61.20 -5.16
CA PHE A 733 14.45 -60.03 -5.59
C PHE A 733 15.31 -59.48 -4.44
N GLU A 734 16.55 -59.11 -4.78
CA GLU A 734 17.55 -58.58 -3.83
C GLU A 734 17.67 -57.05 -3.90
N THR A 735 17.06 -56.44 -4.93
CA THR A 735 17.08 -54.98 -5.14
C THR A 735 15.70 -54.40 -4.87
N PHE A 736 15.64 -53.45 -3.95
CA PHE A 736 14.42 -52.71 -3.62
C PHE A 736 14.78 -51.25 -3.39
N ALA A 737 14.62 -50.45 -4.44
CA ALA A 737 14.97 -49.04 -4.47
C ALA A 737 13.72 -48.22 -4.85
N PRO A 738 12.71 -48.15 -3.95
CA PRO A 738 11.50 -47.38 -4.20
C PRO A 738 11.84 -45.93 -4.52
N ALA A 739 11.26 -45.40 -5.60
CA ALA A 739 11.53 -44.04 -6.05
C ALA A 739 11.12 -43.04 -4.96
N ARG A 740 12.06 -42.17 -4.55
CA ARG A 740 11.75 -41.12 -3.58
C ARG A 740 10.79 -40.10 -4.22
N PRO A 741 9.75 -39.66 -3.50
CA PRO A 741 8.86 -38.60 -3.95
C PRO A 741 9.65 -37.32 -4.26
N ARG A 742 9.36 -36.68 -5.40
CA ARG A 742 10.11 -35.50 -5.87
C ARG A 742 10.22 -34.39 -4.83
N TRP A 743 9.11 -34.09 -4.15
CA TRP A 743 9.09 -33.07 -3.10
C TRP A 743 10.08 -33.39 -1.97
N ARG A 744 10.25 -34.67 -1.62
CA ARG A 744 11.15 -35.09 -0.55
C ARG A 744 12.60 -34.93 -0.98
N VAL A 745 12.91 -35.26 -2.23
CA VAL A 745 14.24 -35.03 -2.82
C VAL A 745 14.57 -33.54 -2.76
N GLN A 746 13.64 -32.68 -3.20
CA GLN A 746 13.82 -31.22 -3.14
C GLN A 746 14.09 -30.72 -1.72
N LEU A 747 13.31 -31.13 -0.72
CA LEU A 747 13.52 -30.70 0.67
C LEU A 747 14.83 -31.23 1.27
N ASP A 748 15.21 -32.47 0.98
CA ASP A 748 16.48 -33.06 1.44
C ASP A 748 17.69 -32.36 0.78
N ASP A 749 17.59 -31.98 -0.49
CA ASP A 749 18.60 -31.21 -1.22
C ASP A 749 18.76 -29.80 -0.63
N LEU A 750 17.65 -29.10 -0.38
CA LEU A 750 17.66 -27.78 0.27
C LEU A 750 18.27 -27.84 1.68
N ARG A 751 17.93 -28.87 2.47
CA ARG A 751 18.52 -29.09 3.79
C ARG A 751 20.04 -29.32 3.72
N SER A 752 20.49 -30.06 2.71
CA SER A 752 21.92 -30.33 2.51
C SER A 752 22.69 -29.06 2.14
N ASN A 753 22.06 -28.13 1.43
CA ASN A 753 22.64 -26.84 1.08
C ASN A 753 22.71 -25.85 2.27
N LEU A 754 21.79 -25.96 3.24
CA LEU A 754 21.79 -25.16 4.47
C LEU A 754 22.84 -25.60 5.51
N ALA A 755 23.33 -26.84 5.44
CA ALA A 755 24.36 -27.32 6.35
C ALA A 755 25.63 -26.48 6.13
N PRO A 756 26.25 -25.91 7.18
CA PRO A 756 27.46 -25.11 7.01
C PRO A 756 28.48 -25.96 6.28
N ARG A 757 28.94 -25.48 5.12
CA ARG A 757 30.07 -26.09 4.39
C ARG A 757 31.18 -26.19 5.41
N ARG A 758 31.43 -27.41 5.91
CA ARG A 758 32.62 -27.68 6.72
C ARG A 758 33.78 -27.21 5.87
N GLN A 759 34.38 -26.08 6.24
CA GLN A 759 35.63 -25.64 5.64
C GLN A 759 36.60 -26.79 5.85
N SER A 760 36.89 -27.50 4.77
CA SER A 760 37.96 -28.49 4.73
C SER A 760 39.25 -27.74 5.01
N ALA A 761 39.77 -27.90 6.22
CA ALA A 761 41.15 -27.57 6.56
C ALA A 761 42.13 -28.48 5.79
#